data_AF-A0A933ZP65-F1
#
_entry.id   AF-A0A933ZP65-F1
#
_cell.length_a   1.000
_cell.length_b   1.000
_cell.length_c   1.000
_cell.angle_alpha   90.00
_cell.angle_beta   90.00
_cell.angle_gamma   90.00
#
_symmetry.space_group_name_H-M   'P 1'
#
loop_
_entity.id
_entity.type
_entity.pdbx_description
1 polymer ?
#
loop_
_entity_poly.entity_id
_entity_poly.type
_entity_poly.pdbx_seq_one_letter_code
_entity_poly.pdbx_strand_id
1 'polypeptide(L)'
;MPLDFLNGTGAKKNVRTTLYGDQEFTQWELEILHTPVLQRLYNLKQLGFADRVFPDAVHSRINHVIGVAEVAERMATRLAVWLGRNETKSFAYALNQTNGAGWTISSISGAELAERVRRMIPVVRLMGLLHDLTHAAFGHTLEDEVCVFQEKHDDPARQIRFFDALVAQLLYLWTTELGIHAPDPDMFDALAHLEIPKEVTRWAEEVAATLGDKRHPLAKLLRELECAFSLLIQIEFLHSSGQDHSPDVPPLLVSAVVRTLDGELPPCDVVLHRDAFFVDIVGNTICADLLDYARRDPGNAALRVQFDDRLIRYVCAVSVKDGLSPTRQPCVRLALQFFTDKMRHDVLSEMSGILKARYLINERVLFHPTKCAAGAMLGTAVQLLGMASLPVWLQVLGDQEFIRMLVDLGERLAEELTTSHPAPSARAGAIGRAATRREELVQDCLSHILAEARSASDAVEIAKGRVTGARLLLWHLQSRRFHKLVFRLRPGVMHSGGANDETIANTYVDPARRFALEREVERTCHIPFGAVVIHCPKRKMSMKVAQALVVGADLTKVAHLRDVNSVSPESLEPYSDEIQAVERMYKSIWQFHAYLDPIHEAKRTLVAEVLRRCIGFPNDKLLSERLADGDVGNPYGLLAGDLNDSFAWNLLPDIIHQIDIGATIRMRHGEGESARERTTRVIRDITRQSMTGAQEQVPNDKQLTIPGVKPSDSEKV
;
A
#
# COMPACT_ATOMS: atom_id res chain seq x y z
N MET A 1 -27.91 -19.65 22.42
CA MET A 1 -28.70 -19.81 21.18
C MET A 1 -27.82 -20.56 20.20
N PRO A 2 -27.99 -21.87 19.95
CA PRO A 2 -26.94 -22.64 19.29
C PRO A 2 -26.96 -22.59 17.74
N LEU A 3 -27.96 -21.99 17.09
CA LEU A 3 -28.15 -22.12 15.63
C LEU A 3 -28.75 -20.87 14.95
N ASP A 4 -28.60 -19.69 15.54
CA ASP A 4 -29.20 -18.46 15.00
C ASP A 4 -28.71 -18.14 13.58
N PHE A 5 -27.49 -18.58 13.23
CA PHE A 5 -26.91 -18.44 11.89
C PHE A 5 -27.67 -19.20 10.79
N LEU A 6 -28.44 -20.25 11.17
CA LEU A 6 -29.32 -20.97 10.24
C LEU A 6 -30.57 -20.17 9.85
N ASN A 7 -30.93 -19.11 10.59
CA ASN A 7 -32.12 -18.30 10.33
C ASN A 7 -31.99 -17.35 9.12
N GLY A 8 -30.87 -17.42 8.39
CA GLY A 8 -30.74 -16.81 7.06
C GLY A 8 -30.85 -15.29 7.04
N THR A 9 -31.48 -14.77 5.99
CA THR A 9 -31.64 -13.33 5.72
C THR A 9 -32.87 -12.70 6.39
N GLY A 10 -33.68 -13.48 7.12
CA GLY A 10 -34.99 -13.04 7.61
C GLY A 10 -34.94 -12.03 8.76
N ALA A 11 -33.94 -12.13 9.64
CA ALA A 11 -33.70 -11.17 10.72
C ALA A 11 -32.44 -10.36 10.40
N LYS A 12 -32.60 -9.04 10.27
CA LYS A 12 -31.47 -8.12 10.16
C LYS A 12 -31.15 -7.52 11.53
N LYS A 13 -29.87 -7.29 11.80
CA LYS A 13 -29.41 -6.54 12.98
C LYS A 13 -28.92 -5.16 12.56
N ASN A 14 -29.17 -4.18 13.40
CA ASN A 14 -28.72 -2.81 13.18
C ASN A 14 -27.34 -2.62 13.81
N VAL A 15 -26.39 -2.16 13.00
CA VAL A 15 -25.07 -1.72 13.42
C VAL A 15 -24.98 -0.22 13.19
N ARG A 16 -24.93 0.55 14.28
CA ARG A 16 -24.83 2.01 14.21
C ARG A 16 -23.39 2.44 13.93
N THR A 17 -23.19 3.25 12.89
CA THR A 17 -21.92 3.93 12.61
C THR A 17 -22.09 5.44 12.56
N THR A 18 -20.99 6.16 12.77
CA THR A 18 -20.98 7.63 12.77
C THR A 18 -21.36 8.23 11.42
N LEU A 19 -20.95 7.59 10.31
CA LEU A 19 -21.09 8.17 8.97
C LEU A 19 -22.45 7.84 8.32
N TYR A 20 -22.96 6.62 8.52
CA TYR A 20 -24.19 6.16 7.85
C TYR A 20 -25.37 5.92 8.79
N GLY A 21 -25.22 6.13 10.10
CA GLY A 21 -26.26 5.87 11.07
C GLY A 21 -26.49 4.37 11.25
N ASP A 22 -27.75 3.95 11.36
CA ASP A 22 -28.11 2.53 11.50
C ASP A 22 -28.01 1.83 10.15
N GLN A 23 -27.11 0.86 10.06
CA GLN A 23 -26.95 -0.01 8.90
C GLN A 23 -27.47 -1.40 9.23
N GLU A 24 -28.19 -2.01 8.30
CA GLU A 24 -28.75 -3.33 8.49
C GLU A 24 -27.80 -4.41 7.94
N PHE A 25 -27.55 -5.45 8.75
CA PHE A 25 -26.78 -6.62 8.35
C PHE A 25 -27.60 -7.89 8.58
N THR A 26 -27.61 -8.77 7.59
CA THR A 26 -28.16 -10.13 7.71
C THR A 26 -27.31 -10.95 8.68
N GLN A 27 -27.89 -12.01 9.24
CA GLN A 27 -27.13 -12.90 10.11
C GLN A 27 -25.92 -13.52 9.39
N TRP A 28 -26.02 -13.81 8.09
CA TRP A 28 -24.89 -14.34 7.31
C TRP A 28 -23.73 -13.37 7.12
N GLU A 29 -24.03 -12.09 6.90
CA GLU A 29 -22.98 -11.08 6.85
C GLU A 29 -22.29 -10.94 8.21
N LEU A 30 -23.04 -11.11 9.31
CA LEU A 30 -22.47 -11.13 10.65
C LEU A 30 -21.59 -12.35 10.90
N GLU A 31 -21.94 -13.54 10.40
CA GLU A 31 -21.05 -14.71 10.47
C GLU A 31 -19.68 -14.41 9.84
N ILE A 32 -19.69 -13.77 8.67
CA ILE A 32 -18.47 -13.39 7.96
C ILE A 32 -17.71 -12.30 8.73
N LEU A 33 -18.42 -11.25 9.17
CA LEU A 33 -17.84 -10.15 9.94
C LEU A 33 -17.20 -10.64 11.24
N HIS A 34 -17.77 -11.63 11.92
CA HIS A 34 -17.29 -12.15 13.20
C HIS A 34 -16.18 -13.21 13.07
N THR A 35 -15.66 -13.46 11.87
CA THR A 35 -14.46 -14.29 11.71
C THR A 35 -13.20 -13.57 12.20
N PRO A 36 -12.22 -14.28 12.78
CA PRO A 36 -10.94 -13.69 13.19
C PRO A 36 -10.26 -12.88 12.08
N VAL A 37 -10.30 -13.37 10.83
CA VAL A 37 -9.68 -12.68 9.70
C VAL A 37 -10.35 -11.32 9.40
N LEU A 38 -11.67 -11.16 9.57
CA LEU A 38 -12.32 -9.85 9.44
C LEU A 38 -12.14 -9.00 10.71
N GLN A 39 -12.27 -9.60 11.89
CA GLN A 39 -12.17 -8.88 13.16
C GLN A 39 -10.80 -8.23 13.37
N ARG A 40 -9.73 -8.78 12.79
CA ARG A 40 -8.41 -8.14 12.85
C ARG A 40 -8.39 -6.72 12.25
N LEU A 41 -9.32 -6.40 11.34
CA LEU A 41 -9.42 -5.07 10.71
C LEU A 41 -9.70 -3.94 11.72
N TYR A 42 -10.16 -4.26 12.95
CA TYR A 42 -10.22 -3.30 14.06
C TYR A 42 -8.83 -2.77 14.45
N ASN A 43 -7.78 -3.58 14.26
CA ASN A 43 -6.42 -3.29 14.69
C ASN A 43 -5.55 -2.71 13.55
N LEU A 44 -6.14 -2.43 12.39
CA LEU A 44 -5.48 -1.83 11.24
C LEU A 44 -6.04 -0.43 11.02
N LYS A 45 -5.22 0.60 11.26
CA LYS A 45 -5.62 1.99 11.03
C LYS A 45 -5.79 2.25 9.54
N GLN A 46 -6.84 2.99 9.18
CA GLN A 46 -7.11 3.33 7.78
C GLN A 46 -5.97 4.17 7.17
N LEU A 47 -5.43 5.12 7.94
CA LEU A 47 -4.49 6.14 7.45
C LEU A 47 -3.06 5.94 7.98
N GLY A 48 -2.72 4.73 8.44
CA GLY A 48 -1.39 4.40 8.97
C GLY A 48 -0.97 5.35 10.09
N PHE A 49 0.13 6.09 9.90
CA PHE A 49 0.67 7.04 10.87
C PHE A 49 0.01 8.43 10.89
N ALA A 50 -1.11 8.63 10.18
CA ALA A 50 -1.80 9.92 10.19
C ALA A 50 -2.24 10.34 11.61
N ASP A 51 -2.54 9.38 12.50
CA ASP A 51 -2.87 9.61 13.92
C ASP A 51 -1.75 10.36 14.69
N ARG A 52 -0.50 10.29 14.20
CA ARG A 52 0.64 11.00 14.79
C ARG A 52 0.70 12.48 14.42
N VAL A 53 -0.12 12.89 13.46
CA VAL A 53 -0.28 14.29 13.01
C VAL A 53 -1.68 14.80 13.35
N PHE A 54 -2.70 13.99 13.10
CA PHE A 54 -4.12 14.24 13.34
C PHE A 54 -4.61 13.25 14.41
N PRO A 55 -4.58 13.59 15.71
CA PRO A 55 -4.84 12.64 16.79
C PRO A 55 -6.21 11.93 16.73
N ASP A 56 -7.20 12.52 16.06
CA ASP A 56 -8.54 11.95 15.88
C ASP A 56 -8.63 11.00 14.67
N ALA A 57 -7.59 10.91 13.83
CA ALA A 57 -7.49 10.00 12.68
C ALA A 57 -7.16 8.57 13.10
N VAL A 58 -7.94 8.02 14.03
CA VAL A 58 -7.75 6.70 14.66
C VAL A 58 -8.74 5.64 14.18
N HIS A 59 -9.57 5.97 13.18
CA HIS A 59 -10.48 4.99 12.58
C HIS A 59 -9.73 3.86 11.90
N SER A 60 -10.37 2.69 11.88
CA SER A 60 -9.80 1.43 11.42
C SER A 60 -10.48 0.93 10.15
N ARG A 61 -9.83 -0.01 9.46
CA ARG A 61 -10.35 -0.58 8.20
C ARG A 61 -11.71 -1.24 8.37
N ILE A 62 -12.03 -1.80 9.54
CA ILE A 62 -13.37 -2.35 9.77
C ILE A 62 -14.47 -1.28 9.68
N ASN A 63 -14.19 -0.04 10.12
CA ASN A 63 -15.16 1.05 10.01
C ASN A 63 -15.44 1.39 8.55
N HIS A 64 -14.39 1.31 7.72
CA HIS A 64 -14.43 1.55 6.29
C HIS A 64 -15.21 0.46 5.55
N VAL A 65 -14.83 -0.82 5.66
CA VAL A 65 -15.50 -1.92 4.92
C VAL A 65 -16.99 -2.06 5.24
N ILE A 66 -17.40 -1.79 6.48
CA ILE A 66 -18.82 -1.74 6.88
C ILE A 66 -19.56 -0.64 6.10
N GLY A 67 -18.94 0.54 5.98
CA GLY A 67 -19.52 1.66 5.22
C GLY A 67 -19.51 1.42 3.71
N VAL A 68 -18.47 0.76 3.18
CA VAL A 68 -18.41 0.36 1.77
C VAL A 68 -19.53 -0.60 1.42
N ALA A 69 -19.87 -1.57 2.29
CA ALA A 69 -21.00 -2.47 2.07
C ALA A 69 -22.33 -1.71 1.91
N GLU A 70 -22.59 -0.71 2.77
CA GLU A 70 -23.76 0.17 2.69
C GLU A 70 -23.80 0.99 1.39
N VAL A 71 -22.68 1.63 1.03
CA VAL A 71 -22.62 2.43 -0.20
C VAL A 71 -22.76 1.56 -1.44
N ALA A 72 -22.17 0.36 -1.45
CA ALA A 72 -22.24 -0.58 -2.55
C ALA A 72 -23.69 -1.06 -2.78
N GLU A 73 -24.45 -1.35 -1.71
CA GLU A 73 -25.89 -1.64 -1.82
C GLU A 73 -26.67 -0.45 -2.38
N ARG A 74 -26.40 0.77 -1.90
CA ARG A 74 -27.07 1.98 -2.42
C ARG A 74 -26.84 2.14 -3.92
N MET A 75 -25.59 1.96 -4.38
CA MET A 75 -25.22 2.02 -5.79
C MET A 75 -25.93 0.92 -6.61
N ALA A 76 -25.85 -0.34 -6.17
CA ALA A 76 -26.50 -1.46 -6.84
C ALA A 76 -28.02 -1.29 -6.93
N THR A 77 -28.66 -0.85 -5.84
CA THR A 77 -30.10 -0.60 -5.79
C THR A 77 -30.52 0.50 -6.76
N ARG A 78 -29.74 1.59 -6.84
CA ARG A 78 -30.01 2.67 -7.81
C ARG A 78 -29.79 2.20 -9.25
N LEU A 79 -28.76 1.41 -9.50
CA LEU A 79 -28.51 0.83 -10.82
C LEU A 79 -29.66 -0.09 -11.26
N ALA A 80 -30.18 -0.95 -10.37
CA ALA A 80 -31.32 -1.81 -10.67
C ALA A 80 -32.58 -1.01 -11.05
N VAL A 81 -32.83 0.12 -10.38
CA VAL A 81 -33.94 1.04 -10.72
C VAL A 81 -33.72 1.68 -12.10
N TRP A 82 -32.49 2.12 -12.39
CA TRP A 82 -32.16 2.70 -13.69
C TRP A 82 -32.31 1.68 -14.83
N LEU A 83 -31.85 0.44 -14.62
CA LEU A 83 -31.99 -0.66 -15.59
C LEU A 83 -33.46 -1.03 -15.84
N GLY A 84 -34.31 -1.03 -14.80
CA GLY A 84 -35.74 -1.26 -14.96
C GLY A 84 -36.44 -0.17 -15.80
N ARG A 85 -35.93 1.07 -15.79
CA ARG A 85 -36.42 2.14 -16.69
C ARG A 85 -35.88 2.02 -18.11
N ASN A 86 -34.87 1.18 -18.32
CA ASN A 86 -34.19 0.94 -19.59
C ASN A 86 -34.31 -0.54 -19.99
N GLU A 87 -35.44 -1.18 -19.66
CA GLU A 87 -35.62 -2.64 -19.72
C GLU A 87 -35.38 -3.23 -21.12
N THR A 88 -35.71 -2.48 -22.18
CA THR A 88 -35.58 -2.89 -23.58
C THR A 88 -34.18 -2.67 -24.16
N LYS A 89 -33.28 -1.99 -23.44
CA LYS A 89 -31.91 -1.76 -23.92
C LYS A 89 -31.12 -3.05 -23.89
N SER A 90 -30.29 -3.25 -24.91
CA SER A 90 -29.42 -4.41 -25.03
C SER A 90 -27.97 -4.02 -24.69
N PHE A 91 -27.35 -4.80 -23.82
CA PHE A 91 -25.97 -4.63 -23.39
C PHE A 91 -25.11 -5.77 -23.93
N ALA A 92 -24.20 -5.46 -24.83
CA ALA A 92 -23.24 -6.41 -25.39
C ALA A 92 -22.11 -6.72 -24.41
N TYR A 93 -21.69 -7.98 -24.36
CA TYR A 93 -20.53 -8.47 -23.62
C TYR A 93 -19.86 -9.65 -24.35
N ALA A 94 -18.59 -9.89 -24.05
CA ALA A 94 -17.82 -10.97 -24.65
C ALA A 94 -17.71 -12.20 -23.73
N LEU A 95 -17.65 -13.38 -24.33
CA LEU A 95 -17.37 -14.65 -23.67
C LEU A 95 -16.08 -15.23 -24.24
N ASN A 96 -15.11 -15.55 -23.38
CA ASN A 96 -13.88 -16.20 -23.79
C ASN A 96 -14.17 -17.70 -24.06
N GLN A 97 -13.81 -18.21 -25.23
CA GLN A 97 -13.97 -19.63 -25.53
C GLN A 97 -12.84 -20.43 -24.89
N THR A 98 -13.20 -21.47 -24.13
CA THR A 98 -12.27 -22.33 -23.36
C THR A 98 -11.22 -23.06 -24.20
N ASN A 99 -11.37 -23.08 -25.53
CA ASN A 99 -10.50 -23.82 -26.45
C ASN A 99 -9.55 -22.91 -27.26
N GLY A 100 -9.38 -21.64 -26.88
CA GLY A 100 -8.51 -20.69 -27.60
C GLY A 100 -9.07 -20.21 -28.94
N ALA A 101 -10.35 -20.49 -29.25
CA ALA A 101 -11.01 -20.17 -30.51
C ALA A 101 -11.65 -18.77 -30.56
N GLY A 102 -11.12 -17.82 -29.78
CA GLY A 102 -11.52 -16.41 -29.80
C GLY A 102 -12.73 -16.07 -28.91
N TRP A 103 -13.38 -14.95 -29.21
CA TRP A 103 -14.44 -14.36 -28.40
C TRP A 103 -15.82 -14.56 -29.03
N THR A 104 -16.81 -14.93 -28.22
CA THR A 104 -18.22 -14.91 -28.63
C THR A 104 -18.90 -13.68 -28.06
N ILE A 105 -19.51 -12.85 -28.91
CA ILE A 105 -20.26 -11.68 -28.46
C ILE A 105 -21.69 -12.12 -28.15
N SER A 106 -22.12 -11.83 -26.93
CA SER A 106 -23.49 -12.05 -26.45
C SER A 106 -24.11 -10.72 -26.03
N SER A 107 -25.41 -10.73 -25.77
CA SER A 107 -26.11 -9.56 -25.23
C SER A 107 -27.06 -9.93 -24.10
N ILE A 108 -27.32 -8.99 -23.20
CA ILE A 108 -28.29 -9.11 -22.11
C ILE A 108 -29.21 -7.89 -22.14
N SER A 109 -30.51 -8.10 -21.92
CA SER A 109 -31.47 -6.99 -21.85
C SER A 109 -31.36 -6.23 -20.53
N GLY A 110 -31.83 -4.98 -20.49
CA GLY A 110 -31.92 -4.19 -19.28
C GLY A 110 -32.81 -4.83 -18.22
N ALA A 111 -33.88 -5.52 -18.62
CA ALA A 111 -34.75 -6.27 -17.71
C ALA A 111 -33.99 -7.40 -16.99
N GLU A 112 -33.28 -8.24 -17.76
CA GLU A 112 -32.49 -9.35 -17.23
C GLU A 112 -31.33 -8.85 -16.37
N LEU A 113 -30.68 -7.76 -16.79
CA LEU A 113 -29.60 -7.16 -16.01
C LEU A 113 -30.13 -6.54 -14.71
N ALA A 114 -31.30 -5.90 -14.71
CA ALA A 114 -31.92 -5.37 -13.49
C ALA A 114 -32.20 -6.48 -12.48
N GLU A 115 -32.74 -7.61 -12.94
CA GLU A 115 -33.01 -8.77 -12.08
C GLU A 115 -31.74 -9.39 -11.55
N ARG A 116 -30.71 -9.50 -12.40
CA ARG A 116 -29.38 -9.93 -11.98
C ARG A 116 -28.82 -9.03 -10.89
N VAL A 117 -28.89 -7.70 -11.04
CA VAL A 117 -28.41 -6.76 -10.01
C VAL A 117 -29.12 -6.97 -8.69
N ARG A 118 -30.46 -7.09 -8.67
CA ARG A 118 -31.22 -7.33 -7.43
C ARG A 118 -30.77 -8.62 -6.74
N ARG A 119 -30.58 -9.70 -7.50
CA ARG A 119 -30.09 -10.98 -6.98
C ARG A 119 -28.66 -10.91 -6.45
N MET A 120 -27.83 -10.06 -7.04
CA MET A 120 -26.40 -9.91 -6.70
C MET A 120 -26.14 -8.88 -5.59
N ILE A 121 -27.16 -8.21 -5.04
CA ILE A 121 -26.97 -7.25 -3.93
C ILE A 121 -26.20 -7.88 -2.74
N PRO A 122 -26.53 -9.10 -2.26
CA PRO A 122 -25.75 -9.74 -1.21
C PRO A 122 -24.28 -9.91 -1.61
N VAL A 123 -24.02 -10.37 -2.83
CA VAL A 123 -22.65 -10.54 -3.36
C VAL A 123 -21.90 -9.21 -3.39
N VAL A 124 -22.52 -8.13 -3.85
CA VAL A 124 -21.93 -6.78 -3.90
C VAL A 124 -21.61 -6.25 -2.50
N ARG A 125 -22.48 -6.51 -1.52
CA ARG A 125 -22.22 -6.16 -0.12
C ARG A 125 -21.05 -6.95 0.45
N LEU A 126 -20.98 -8.26 0.17
CA LEU A 126 -19.83 -9.10 0.53
C LEU A 126 -18.54 -8.61 -0.13
N MET A 127 -18.59 -8.20 -1.40
CA MET A 127 -17.45 -7.56 -2.05
C MET A 127 -16.99 -6.32 -1.27
N GLY A 128 -17.92 -5.46 -0.85
CA GLY A 128 -17.62 -4.30 -0.01
C GLY A 128 -16.98 -4.66 1.34
N LEU A 129 -17.45 -5.73 2.00
CA LEU A 129 -16.87 -6.22 3.25
C LEU A 129 -15.45 -6.79 3.10
N LEU A 130 -15.16 -7.41 1.95
CA LEU A 130 -13.94 -8.19 1.74
C LEU A 130 -12.86 -7.47 0.93
N HIS A 131 -13.14 -6.32 0.30
CA HIS A 131 -12.18 -5.67 -0.60
C HIS A 131 -10.84 -5.30 0.07
N ASP A 132 -10.89 -5.03 1.37
CA ASP A 132 -9.76 -4.61 2.22
C ASP A 132 -9.21 -5.76 3.07
N LEU A 133 -9.71 -6.99 2.84
CA LEU A 133 -9.45 -8.18 3.66
C LEU A 133 -7.97 -8.48 3.81
N THR A 134 -7.11 -8.10 2.87
CA THR A 134 -5.74 -8.59 2.77
C THR A 134 -4.68 -7.61 3.24
N HIS A 135 -5.05 -6.38 3.63
CA HIS A 135 -4.05 -5.40 4.11
C HIS A 135 -3.29 -5.88 5.35
N ALA A 136 -1.98 -5.64 5.36
CA ALA A 136 -1.13 -5.83 6.54
C ALA A 136 -1.13 -4.57 7.44
N ALA A 137 -0.44 -4.68 8.59
CA ALA A 137 -0.08 -3.55 9.44
C ALA A 137 0.45 -2.36 8.63
N PHE A 138 -0.10 -1.17 8.92
CA PHE A 138 0.14 0.11 8.23
C PHE A 138 -0.24 0.16 6.74
N GLY A 139 -0.81 -0.92 6.19
CA GLY A 139 -1.42 -1.01 4.85
C GLY A 139 -0.59 -0.34 3.76
N HIS A 140 -1.24 0.57 3.01
CA HIS A 140 -0.63 1.34 1.93
C HIS A 140 0.70 2.02 2.28
N THR A 141 0.96 2.34 3.56
CA THR A 141 2.25 2.93 3.95
C THR A 141 3.40 1.97 3.63
N LEU A 142 3.35 0.72 4.09
CA LEU A 142 4.39 -0.26 3.80
C LEU A 142 4.25 -0.90 2.43
N GLU A 143 3.01 -1.10 1.99
CA GLU A 143 2.70 -1.84 0.78
C GLU A 143 2.90 -0.97 -0.47
N ASP A 144 2.50 0.30 -0.49
CA ASP A 144 2.47 1.14 -1.72
C ASP A 144 3.33 2.39 -1.69
N GLU A 145 3.45 3.05 -0.55
CA GLU A 145 4.24 4.27 -0.43
C GLU A 145 5.71 3.94 -0.29
N VAL A 146 6.04 3.07 0.67
CA VAL A 146 7.41 2.61 0.90
C VAL A 146 7.72 1.37 0.05
N CYS A 147 6.76 0.50 -0.25
CA CYS A 147 6.99 -0.70 -1.06
C CYS A 147 8.12 -1.62 -0.51
N VAL A 148 8.18 -1.85 0.80
CA VAL A 148 9.26 -2.69 1.39
C VAL A 148 9.11 -4.18 1.10
N PHE A 149 7.89 -4.66 0.84
CA PHE A 149 7.62 -6.07 0.55
C PHE A 149 7.15 -6.24 -0.90
N GLN A 150 7.57 -7.34 -1.53
CA GLN A 150 7.17 -7.66 -2.90
C GLN A 150 5.71 -8.09 -3.00
N GLU A 151 5.29 -8.98 -2.08
CA GLU A 151 3.90 -9.45 -2.00
C GLU A 151 3.02 -8.40 -1.31
N LYS A 152 2.13 -7.77 -2.08
CA LYS A 152 1.22 -6.71 -1.64
C LYS A 152 -0.16 -7.24 -1.30
N HIS A 153 -1.02 -6.39 -0.76
CA HIS A 153 -2.42 -6.71 -0.43
C HIS A 153 -3.24 -7.13 -1.68
N ASP A 154 -2.90 -6.61 -2.86
CA ASP A 154 -3.53 -6.90 -4.14
C ASP A 154 -2.87 -8.09 -4.89
N ASP A 155 -1.89 -8.77 -4.28
CA ASP A 155 -1.31 -9.98 -4.85
C ASP A 155 -2.33 -11.13 -4.85
N PRO A 156 -2.58 -11.79 -5.99
CA PRO A 156 -3.58 -12.87 -6.09
C PRO A 156 -3.33 -14.02 -5.11
N ALA A 157 -2.06 -14.40 -4.88
CA ALA A 157 -1.75 -15.50 -3.96
C ALA A 157 -2.09 -15.11 -2.52
N ARG A 158 -1.81 -13.86 -2.11
CA ARG A 158 -2.23 -13.34 -0.81
C ARG A 158 -3.74 -13.26 -0.66
N GLN A 159 -4.42 -12.76 -1.68
CA GLN A 159 -5.89 -12.69 -1.70
C GLN A 159 -6.53 -14.06 -1.51
N ILE A 160 -6.04 -15.08 -2.23
CA ILE A 160 -6.51 -16.46 -2.11
C ILE A 160 -6.25 -17.01 -0.72
N ARG A 161 -5.05 -16.82 -0.15
CA ARG A 161 -4.73 -17.31 1.21
C ARG A 161 -5.68 -16.74 2.27
N PHE A 162 -5.94 -15.44 2.23
CA PHE A 162 -6.87 -14.79 3.17
C PHE A 162 -8.31 -15.28 2.98
N PHE A 163 -8.74 -15.48 1.74
CA PHE A 163 -10.08 -15.97 1.43
C PHE A 163 -10.28 -17.43 1.82
N ASP A 164 -9.30 -18.31 1.55
CA ASP A 164 -9.37 -19.70 1.97
C ASP A 164 -9.32 -19.83 3.50
N ALA A 165 -8.55 -18.97 4.18
CA ALA A 165 -8.55 -18.89 5.64
C ALA A 165 -9.92 -18.43 6.20
N LEU A 166 -10.58 -17.46 5.56
CA LEU A 166 -11.95 -17.06 5.90
C LEU A 166 -12.92 -18.26 5.82
N VAL A 167 -12.87 -19.00 4.72
CA VAL A 167 -13.74 -20.17 4.50
C VAL A 167 -13.47 -21.28 5.52
N ALA A 168 -12.19 -21.57 5.79
CA ALA A 168 -11.79 -22.55 6.79
C ALA A 168 -12.21 -22.14 8.21
N GLN A 169 -12.07 -20.86 8.57
CA GLN A 169 -12.53 -20.31 9.86
C GLN A 169 -14.04 -20.47 10.03
N LEU A 170 -14.84 -20.12 9.00
CA LEU A 170 -16.29 -20.28 9.03
C LEU A 170 -16.71 -21.74 9.24
N LEU A 171 -16.14 -22.66 8.45
CA LEU A 171 -16.43 -24.08 8.58
C LEU A 171 -16.08 -24.60 9.97
N TYR A 172 -14.90 -24.26 10.48
CA TYR A 172 -14.47 -24.72 11.79
C TYR A 172 -15.38 -24.18 12.90
N LEU A 173 -15.75 -22.89 12.86
CA LEU A 173 -16.73 -22.31 13.78
C LEU A 173 -18.04 -23.09 13.75
N TRP A 174 -18.60 -23.38 12.57
CA TRP A 174 -19.83 -24.17 12.46
C TRP A 174 -19.68 -25.58 13.02
N THR A 175 -18.56 -26.27 12.79
CA THR A 175 -18.34 -27.61 13.39
C THR A 175 -18.35 -27.57 14.92
N THR A 176 -17.79 -26.51 15.53
CA THR A 176 -17.78 -26.34 16.98
C THR A 176 -19.17 -25.96 17.53
N GLU A 177 -19.89 -25.07 16.86
CA GLU A 177 -21.23 -24.64 17.27
C GLU A 177 -22.29 -25.75 17.11
N LEU A 178 -22.11 -26.61 16.10
CA LEU A 178 -22.94 -27.81 15.90
C LEU A 178 -22.56 -28.96 16.86
N GLY A 179 -21.49 -28.82 17.64
CA GLY A 179 -21.03 -29.86 18.57
C GLY A 179 -20.39 -31.08 17.88
N ILE A 180 -19.98 -30.95 16.61
CA ILE A 180 -19.28 -31.99 15.85
C ILE A 180 -17.84 -32.14 16.37
N HIS A 181 -17.19 -31.01 16.64
CA HIS A 181 -15.85 -30.95 17.20
C HIS A 181 -15.87 -30.19 18.52
N ALA A 182 -15.04 -30.65 19.47
CA ALA A 182 -14.70 -29.85 20.62
C ALA A 182 -13.77 -28.69 20.17
N PRO A 183 -13.89 -27.49 20.77
CA PRO A 183 -12.97 -26.39 20.49
C PRO A 183 -11.50 -26.81 20.75
N ASP A 184 -10.66 -26.72 19.71
CA ASP A 184 -9.24 -27.06 19.77
C ASP A 184 -8.38 -25.78 19.68
N PRO A 185 -7.68 -25.39 20.76
CA PRO A 185 -6.79 -24.22 20.77
C PRO A 185 -5.72 -24.25 19.68
N ASP A 186 -5.17 -25.41 19.34
CA ASP A 186 -4.11 -25.52 18.34
C ASP A 186 -4.66 -25.25 16.92
N MET A 187 -5.90 -25.66 16.67
CA MET A 187 -6.59 -25.38 15.41
C MET A 187 -6.95 -23.89 15.29
N PHE A 188 -7.42 -23.27 16.38
CA PHE A 188 -7.66 -21.83 16.39
C PHE A 188 -6.38 -21.03 16.11
N ASP A 189 -5.25 -21.42 16.71
CA ASP A 189 -3.96 -20.76 16.45
C ASP A 189 -3.53 -20.94 14.98
N ALA A 190 -3.62 -22.15 14.44
CA ALA A 190 -3.28 -22.42 13.04
C ALA A 190 -4.10 -21.54 12.08
N LEU A 191 -5.43 -21.55 12.21
CA LEU A 191 -6.33 -20.78 11.35
C LEU A 191 -6.17 -19.26 11.52
N ALA A 192 -5.83 -18.79 12.73
CA ALA A 192 -5.54 -17.37 12.98
C ALA A 192 -4.30 -16.88 12.22
N HIS A 193 -3.35 -17.79 11.92
CA HIS A 193 -2.12 -17.51 11.19
C HIS A 193 -2.17 -17.94 9.72
N LEU A 194 -3.38 -18.12 9.17
CA LEU A 194 -3.64 -18.53 7.78
C LEU A 194 -3.10 -19.93 7.41
N GLU A 195 -2.88 -20.80 8.40
CA GLU A 195 -2.53 -22.19 8.16
C GLU A 195 -3.81 -22.99 7.91
N ILE A 196 -4.05 -23.36 6.65
CA ILE A 196 -5.27 -24.07 6.24
C ILE A 196 -5.03 -25.59 6.32
N PRO A 197 -5.77 -26.31 7.19
CA PRO A 197 -5.63 -27.76 7.32
C PRO A 197 -6.14 -28.50 6.07
N LYS A 198 -5.68 -29.74 5.87
CA LYS A 198 -6.14 -30.56 4.72
C LYS A 198 -7.56 -31.10 4.95
N GLU A 199 -8.00 -31.09 6.19
CA GLU A 199 -9.26 -31.62 6.69
C GLU A 199 -10.46 -30.71 6.41
N VAL A 200 -10.28 -29.50 5.87
CA VAL A 200 -11.38 -28.54 5.65
C VAL A 200 -12.54 -29.13 4.84
N THR A 201 -12.25 -29.92 3.80
CA THR A 201 -13.30 -30.58 3.01
C THR A 201 -14.07 -31.62 3.83
N ARG A 202 -13.40 -32.30 4.77
CA ARG A 202 -14.06 -33.25 5.68
C ARG A 202 -15.00 -32.53 6.65
N TRP A 203 -14.63 -31.36 7.15
CA TRP A 203 -15.55 -30.55 7.97
C TRP A 203 -16.83 -30.21 7.23
N ALA A 204 -16.74 -29.92 5.93
CA ALA A 204 -17.90 -29.70 5.08
C ALA A 204 -18.81 -30.95 5.00
N GLU A 205 -18.25 -32.15 4.88
CA GLU A 205 -19.00 -33.41 4.91
C GLU A 205 -19.73 -33.61 6.25
N GLU A 206 -19.03 -33.36 7.36
CA GLU A 206 -19.57 -33.54 8.70
C GLU A 206 -20.69 -32.52 9.00
N VAL A 207 -20.53 -31.26 8.57
CA VAL A 207 -21.58 -30.23 8.63
C VAL A 207 -22.79 -30.63 7.78
N ALA A 208 -22.56 -31.09 6.55
CA ALA A 208 -23.64 -31.53 5.66
C ALA A 208 -24.44 -32.70 6.26
N ALA A 209 -23.75 -33.68 6.84
CA ALA A 209 -24.35 -34.83 7.49
C ALA A 209 -25.16 -34.44 8.74
N THR A 210 -24.66 -33.47 9.52
CA THR A 210 -25.31 -33.01 10.75
C THR A 210 -26.56 -32.17 10.47
N LEU A 211 -26.53 -31.33 9.42
CA LEU A 211 -27.62 -30.40 9.11
C LEU A 211 -28.73 -31.01 8.25
N GLY A 212 -28.45 -32.07 7.47
CA GLY A 212 -29.40 -32.61 6.50
C GLY A 212 -29.90 -31.51 5.55
N ASP A 213 -31.21 -31.34 5.42
CA ASP A 213 -31.82 -30.33 4.54
C ASP A 213 -31.50 -28.88 4.93
N LYS A 214 -31.06 -28.64 6.18
CA LYS A 214 -30.71 -27.29 6.66
C LYS A 214 -29.34 -26.80 6.17
N ARG A 215 -28.62 -27.58 5.36
CA ARG A 215 -27.30 -27.22 4.80
C ARG A 215 -27.39 -26.24 3.63
N HIS A 216 -28.50 -26.27 2.86
CA HIS A 216 -28.68 -25.48 1.64
C HIS A 216 -28.41 -23.97 1.84
N PRO A 217 -28.90 -23.33 2.91
CA PRO A 217 -28.66 -21.89 3.11
C PRO A 217 -27.18 -21.55 3.38
N LEU A 218 -26.42 -22.42 4.06
CA LEU A 218 -24.98 -22.23 4.26
C LEU A 218 -24.20 -22.39 2.97
N ALA A 219 -24.55 -23.40 2.17
CA ALA A 219 -23.93 -23.63 0.88
C ALA A 219 -24.23 -22.47 -0.09
N LYS A 220 -25.43 -21.86 0.01
CA LYS A 220 -25.77 -20.63 -0.70
C LYS A 220 -24.90 -19.44 -0.26
N LEU A 221 -24.71 -19.21 1.04
CA LEU A 221 -23.81 -18.16 1.54
C LEU A 221 -22.39 -18.33 0.99
N LEU A 222 -21.85 -19.54 1.05
CA LEU A 222 -20.52 -19.84 0.53
C LEU A 222 -20.44 -19.65 -0.99
N ARG A 223 -21.51 -19.94 -1.74
CA ARG A 223 -21.61 -19.63 -3.17
C ARG A 223 -21.61 -18.12 -3.44
N GLU A 224 -22.31 -17.33 -2.62
CA GLU A 224 -22.30 -15.87 -2.71
C GLU A 224 -20.89 -15.30 -2.41
N LEU A 225 -20.19 -15.86 -1.42
CA LEU A 225 -18.78 -15.56 -1.12
C LEU A 225 -17.84 -15.90 -2.29
N GLU A 226 -18.00 -17.08 -2.90
CA GLU A 226 -17.23 -17.49 -4.07
C GLU A 226 -17.39 -16.49 -5.21
N CYS A 227 -18.63 -16.07 -5.50
CA CYS A 227 -18.90 -15.10 -6.55
C CYS A 227 -18.36 -13.70 -6.20
N ALA A 228 -18.43 -13.29 -4.93
CA ALA A 228 -17.85 -12.02 -4.46
C ALA A 228 -16.33 -12.00 -4.68
N PHE A 229 -15.64 -13.06 -4.25
CA PHE A 229 -14.18 -13.16 -4.37
C PHE A 229 -13.72 -13.29 -5.83
N SER A 230 -14.44 -14.07 -6.64
CA SER A 230 -14.16 -14.23 -8.08
C SER A 230 -14.23 -12.91 -8.85
N LEU A 231 -15.03 -11.95 -8.37
CA LEU A 231 -15.09 -10.59 -8.89
C LEU A 231 -14.00 -9.69 -8.28
N LEU A 232 -13.76 -9.75 -6.97
CA LEU A 232 -12.77 -8.91 -6.29
C LEU A 232 -11.34 -9.14 -6.78
N ILE A 233 -10.93 -10.40 -7.01
CA ILE A 233 -9.59 -10.75 -7.50
C ILE A 233 -9.28 -10.14 -8.88
N GLN A 234 -10.31 -9.66 -9.59
CA GLN A 234 -10.23 -9.08 -10.93
C GLN A 234 -10.13 -7.54 -10.93
N ILE A 235 -10.13 -6.87 -9.76
CA ILE A 235 -10.09 -5.40 -9.65
C ILE A 235 -8.93 -4.79 -10.44
N GLU A 236 -7.69 -5.25 -10.21
CA GLU A 236 -6.52 -4.66 -10.88
C GLU A 236 -6.53 -4.96 -12.38
N PHE A 237 -7.04 -6.13 -12.78
CA PHE A 237 -7.19 -6.47 -14.20
C PHE A 237 -8.17 -5.53 -14.91
N LEU A 238 -9.33 -5.23 -14.32
CA LEU A 238 -10.34 -4.34 -14.92
C LEU A 238 -9.89 -2.88 -15.07
N HIS A 239 -8.87 -2.48 -14.30
CA HIS A 239 -8.21 -1.18 -14.42
C HIS A 239 -7.02 -1.18 -15.39
N SER A 240 -6.61 -2.34 -15.89
CA SER A 240 -5.65 -2.47 -16.97
C SER A 240 -6.35 -2.37 -18.33
N SER A 241 -5.60 -2.07 -19.40
CA SER A 241 -6.14 -2.00 -20.75
C SER A 241 -5.23 -2.69 -21.76
N GLY A 242 -5.85 -3.31 -22.77
CA GLY A 242 -5.14 -3.95 -23.88
C GLY A 242 -4.61 -5.34 -23.57
N GLN A 243 -5.24 -6.08 -22.66
CA GLN A 243 -4.91 -7.48 -22.37
C GLN A 243 -5.54 -8.42 -23.40
N ASP A 244 -4.83 -9.47 -23.81
CA ASP A 244 -5.34 -10.41 -24.83
C ASP A 244 -6.38 -11.40 -24.27
N HIS A 245 -6.29 -11.70 -22.97
CA HIS A 245 -7.15 -12.64 -22.26
C HIS A 245 -7.46 -12.14 -20.85
N SER A 246 -8.55 -12.64 -20.26
CA SER A 246 -8.84 -12.45 -18.84
C SER A 246 -8.03 -13.43 -18.01
N PRO A 247 -7.53 -13.04 -16.82
CA PRO A 247 -6.79 -13.95 -15.98
C PRO A 247 -7.73 -15.00 -15.39
N ASP A 248 -7.30 -16.26 -15.48
CA ASP A 248 -8.04 -17.37 -14.91
C ASP A 248 -8.05 -17.25 -13.38
N VAL A 249 -9.23 -17.42 -12.79
CA VAL A 249 -9.35 -17.57 -11.34
C VAL A 249 -8.96 -19.02 -11.01
N PRO A 250 -7.93 -19.26 -10.18
CA PRO A 250 -7.56 -20.61 -9.82
C PRO A 250 -8.68 -21.31 -9.04
N PRO A 251 -8.71 -22.65 -9.01
CA PRO A 251 -9.71 -23.38 -8.24
C PRO A 251 -9.71 -22.95 -6.77
N LEU A 252 -10.84 -22.43 -6.30
CA LEU A 252 -10.99 -21.93 -4.93
C LEU A 252 -11.41 -23.05 -3.99
N LEU A 253 -10.92 -23.03 -2.74
CA LEU A 253 -11.33 -23.98 -1.70
C LEU A 253 -12.85 -24.00 -1.51
N VAL A 254 -13.46 -22.80 -1.51
CA VAL A 254 -14.91 -22.63 -1.37
C VAL A 254 -15.70 -23.40 -2.42
N SER A 255 -15.21 -23.51 -3.66
CA SER A 255 -15.91 -24.22 -4.73
C SER A 255 -16.00 -25.72 -4.44
N ALA A 256 -14.94 -26.29 -3.84
CA ALA A 256 -14.94 -27.68 -3.40
C ALA A 256 -15.86 -27.86 -2.19
N VAL A 257 -15.76 -26.98 -1.20
CA VAL A 257 -16.61 -26.98 0.01
C VAL A 257 -18.09 -26.91 -0.34
N VAL A 258 -18.50 -26.00 -1.23
CA VAL A 258 -19.90 -25.86 -1.64
C VAL A 258 -20.41 -27.13 -2.31
N ARG A 259 -19.62 -27.76 -3.20
CA ARG A 259 -19.99 -29.03 -3.83
C ARG A 259 -20.17 -30.16 -2.82
N THR A 260 -19.36 -30.17 -1.78
CA THR A 260 -19.46 -31.15 -0.69
C THR A 260 -20.67 -30.89 0.21
N LEU A 261 -20.95 -29.63 0.55
CA LEU A 261 -22.11 -29.24 1.36
C LEU A 261 -23.42 -29.46 0.63
N ASP A 262 -23.51 -29.04 -0.62
CA ASP A 262 -24.71 -29.14 -1.43
C ASP A 262 -24.36 -29.22 -2.92
N GLY A 263 -24.21 -30.46 -3.41
CA GLY A 263 -23.89 -30.75 -4.80
C GLY A 263 -24.99 -30.39 -5.80
N GLU A 264 -26.20 -30.08 -5.33
CA GLU A 264 -27.32 -29.65 -6.18
C GLU A 264 -27.24 -28.15 -6.52
N LEU A 265 -26.46 -27.37 -5.76
CA LEU A 265 -26.29 -25.94 -6.02
C LEU A 265 -25.52 -25.71 -7.32
N PRO A 266 -26.06 -24.88 -8.24
CA PRO A 266 -25.38 -24.57 -9.49
C PRO A 266 -24.02 -23.88 -9.24
N PRO A 267 -23.07 -24.02 -10.18
CA PRO A 267 -21.79 -23.33 -10.09
C PRO A 267 -21.97 -21.80 -10.07
N CYS A 268 -20.96 -21.09 -9.58
CA CYS A 268 -20.95 -19.63 -9.60
C CYS A 268 -21.03 -19.13 -11.05
N ASP A 269 -22.14 -18.45 -11.38
CA ASP A 269 -22.37 -17.80 -12.66
C ASP A 269 -21.78 -16.38 -12.61
N VAL A 270 -20.47 -16.26 -12.78
CA VAL A 270 -19.76 -14.98 -12.95
C VAL A 270 -19.11 -14.96 -14.33
N VAL A 271 -19.47 -13.94 -15.12
CA VAL A 271 -18.89 -13.69 -16.43
C VAL A 271 -18.28 -12.31 -16.41
N LEU A 272 -16.95 -12.22 -16.43
CA LEU A 272 -16.24 -10.96 -16.20
C LEU A 272 -16.72 -9.81 -17.09
N HIS A 273 -16.83 -9.99 -18.41
CA HIS A 273 -17.31 -8.93 -19.31
C HIS A 273 -18.78 -8.57 -19.16
N ARG A 274 -19.61 -9.46 -18.60
CA ARG A 274 -21.02 -9.16 -18.28
C ARG A 274 -21.12 -8.44 -16.95
N ASP A 275 -20.29 -8.83 -15.99
CA ASP A 275 -20.42 -8.54 -14.56
C ASP A 275 -19.38 -7.53 -14.04
N ALA A 276 -18.48 -7.02 -14.90
CA ALA A 276 -17.42 -6.08 -14.53
C ALA A 276 -17.94 -4.82 -13.82
N PHE A 277 -19.15 -4.38 -14.16
CA PHE A 277 -19.78 -3.23 -13.49
C PHE A 277 -20.02 -3.47 -11.97
N PHE A 278 -20.09 -4.71 -11.47
CA PHE A 278 -20.14 -4.98 -10.03
C PHE A 278 -18.80 -4.70 -9.35
N VAL A 279 -17.69 -5.01 -10.04
CA VAL A 279 -16.37 -4.62 -9.58
C VAL A 279 -16.25 -3.10 -9.61
N ASP A 280 -16.78 -2.46 -10.65
CA ASP A 280 -16.80 -1.01 -10.74
C ASP A 280 -17.58 -0.32 -9.59
N ILE A 281 -18.64 -0.97 -9.08
CA ILE A 281 -19.39 -0.48 -7.92
C ILE A 281 -18.51 -0.43 -6.67
N VAL A 282 -17.60 -1.38 -6.48
CA VAL A 282 -16.81 -1.50 -5.24
C VAL A 282 -15.46 -0.82 -5.36
N GLY A 283 -14.67 -1.16 -6.37
CA GLY A 283 -13.30 -0.66 -6.54
C GLY A 283 -13.07 -0.12 -7.96
N ASN A 284 -13.39 1.16 -8.18
CA ASN A 284 -13.13 1.91 -9.42
C ASN A 284 -12.90 3.39 -9.10
N THR A 285 -12.87 4.22 -10.13
CA THR A 285 -12.60 5.64 -10.05
C THR A 285 -13.66 6.41 -9.27
N ILE A 286 -14.94 6.04 -9.42
CA ILE A 286 -16.05 6.49 -8.58
C ILE A 286 -16.80 5.23 -8.15
N CYS A 287 -16.58 4.82 -6.91
CA CYS A 287 -17.04 3.55 -6.36
C CYS A 287 -17.36 3.68 -4.87
N ALA A 288 -17.90 2.63 -4.27
CA ALA A 288 -18.26 2.57 -2.87
C ALA A 288 -17.05 2.77 -1.94
N ASP A 289 -15.90 2.17 -2.26
CA ASP A 289 -14.64 2.40 -1.55
C ASP A 289 -14.30 3.90 -1.49
N LEU A 290 -14.20 4.56 -2.65
CA LEU A 290 -13.91 6.00 -2.73
C LEU A 290 -14.94 6.84 -1.99
N LEU A 291 -16.23 6.59 -2.19
CA LEU A 291 -17.29 7.41 -1.60
C LEU A 291 -17.30 7.30 -0.06
N ASP A 292 -16.90 6.17 0.50
CA ASP A 292 -16.70 6.02 1.95
C ASP A 292 -15.47 6.79 2.43
N TYR A 293 -14.28 6.46 1.94
CA TYR A 293 -13.05 7.04 2.51
C TYR A 293 -12.95 8.55 2.23
N ALA A 294 -13.44 9.02 1.07
CA ALA A 294 -13.46 10.45 0.75
C ALA A 294 -14.37 11.27 1.69
N ARG A 295 -15.22 10.62 2.50
CA ARG A 295 -15.98 11.27 3.58
C ARG A 295 -15.39 10.99 4.95
N ARG A 296 -15.05 9.73 5.19
CA ARG A 296 -14.56 9.25 6.48
C ARG A 296 -13.21 9.86 6.84
N ASP A 297 -12.28 9.87 5.91
CA ASP A 297 -10.91 10.32 6.18
C ASP A 297 -10.87 11.83 6.46
N PRO A 298 -11.54 12.72 5.68
CA PRO A 298 -11.63 14.13 6.04
C PRO A 298 -12.28 14.36 7.40
N GLY A 299 -13.37 13.65 7.71
CA GLY A 299 -14.07 13.80 8.98
C GLY A 299 -13.18 13.50 10.18
N ASN A 300 -12.40 12.42 10.12
CA ASN A 300 -11.49 12.03 11.20
C ASN A 300 -10.17 12.83 11.21
N ALA A 301 -9.76 13.41 10.07
CA ALA A 301 -8.62 14.33 9.98
C ALA A 301 -9.00 15.81 10.21
N ALA A 302 -10.23 16.08 10.66
CA ALA A 302 -10.78 17.43 10.87
C ALA A 302 -10.74 18.35 9.62
N LEU A 303 -10.76 17.77 8.43
CA LEU A 303 -10.89 18.49 7.17
C LEU A 303 -12.37 18.69 6.83
N ARG A 304 -12.73 19.94 6.52
CA ARG A 304 -14.09 20.32 6.14
C ARG A 304 -14.30 20.07 4.65
N VAL A 305 -14.54 18.82 4.28
CA VAL A 305 -14.91 18.45 2.91
C VAL A 305 -16.26 17.74 2.92
N GLN A 306 -17.15 18.15 2.02
CA GLN A 306 -18.49 17.59 1.91
C GLN A 306 -18.88 17.46 0.43
N PHE A 307 -19.60 16.40 0.12
CA PHE A 307 -20.25 16.15 -1.16
C PHE A 307 -21.50 15.29 -0.94
N ASP A 308 -22.50 15.43 -1.79
CA ASP A 308 -23.82 14.82 -1.66
C ASP A 308 -23.88 13.40 -2.28
N ASP A 309 -24.74 12.54 -1.73
CA ASP A 309 -25.08 11.21 -2.29
C ASP A 309 -25.83 11.29 -3.62
N ARG A 310 -26.24 12.48 -4.05
CA ARG A 310 -26.99 12.73 -5.27
C ARG A 310 -26.32 12.15 -6.51
N LEU A 311 -24.99 12.06 -6.54
CA LEU A 311 -24.24 11.41 -7.62
C LEU A 311 -24.69 9.96 -7.87
N ILE A 312 -25.01 9.21 -6.81
CA ILE A 312 -25.43 7.80 -6.87
C ILE A 312 -26.73 7.65 -7.70
N ARG A 313 -27.55 8.70 -7.80
CA ARG A 313 -28.80 8.68 -8.59
C ARG A 313 -28.57 8.60 -10.10
N TYR A 314 -27.35 8.90 -10.56
CA TYR A 314 -26.98 8.99 -11.97
C TYR A 314 -26.10 7.84 -12.44
N VAL A 315 -25.91 6.85 -11.59
CA VAL A 315 -25.18 5.64 -11.93
C VAL A 315 -25.99 4.83 -12.95
N CYS A 316 -25.34 4.43 -14.05
CA CYS A 316 -25.92 3.65 -15.13
C CYS A 316 -24.97 2.55 -15.59
N ALA A 317 -25.47 1.58 -16.36
CA ALA A 317 -24.67 0.59 -17.05
C ALA A 317 -24.54 0.96 -18.53
N VAL A 318 -23.38 0.66 -19.12
CA VAL A 318 -23.11 0.83 -20.56
C VAL A 318 -22.25 -0.29 -21.11
N SER A 319 -22.42 -0.60 -22.40
CA SER A 319 -21.51 -1.50 -23.12
C SER A 319 -20.38 -0.70 -23.75
N VAL A 320 -19.14 -1.05 -23.40
CA VAL A 320 -17.93 -0.45 -23.94
C VAL A 320 -17.10 -1.49 -24.68
N LYS A 321 -16.15 -1.03 -25.49
CA LYS A 321 -15.19 -1.85 -26.23
C LYS A 321 -13.89 -1.06 -26.44
N ASP A 322 -12.93 -1.64 -27.16
CA ASP A 322 -11.67 -0.99 -27.52
C ASP A 322 -10.92 -0.48 -26.27
N GLY A 323 -10.40 0.75 -26.28
CA GLY A 323 -9.61 1.30 -25.17
C GLY A 323 -10.36 1.46 -23.83
N LEU A 324 -11.69 1.34 -23.83
CA LEU A 324 -12.52 1.42 -22.62
C LEU A 324 -12.81 0.05 -22.00
N SER A 325 -12.42 -1.03 -22.68
CA SER A 325 -12.54 -2.41 -22.20
C SER A 325 -11.16 -2.99 -21.90
N PRO A 326 -11.00 -3.74 -20.80
CA PRO A 326 -9.70 -4.34 -20.43
C PRO A 326 -9.13 -5.22 -21.54
N THR A 327 -9.98 -5.94 -22.28
CA THR A 327 -9.56 -6.83 -23.38
C THR A 327 -9.88 -6.31 -24.78
N ARG A 328 -10.28 -5.04 -24.91
CA ARG A 328 -10.82 -4.44 -26.15
C ARG A 328 -12.12 -5.04 -26.69
N GLN A 329 -12.62 -6.12 -26.08
CA GLN A 329 -13.88 -6.75 -26.45
C GLN A 329 -15.08 -6.09 -25.77
N PRO A 330 -16.32 -6.29 -26.25
CA PRO A 330 -17.52 -5.79 -25.58
C PRO A 330 -17.56 -6.16 -24.09
N CYS A 331 -17.81 -5.17 -23.23
CA CYS A 331 -17.82 -5.30 -21.78
C CYS A 331 -18.87 -4.35 -21.18
N VAL A 332 -19.65 -4.82 -20.21
CA VAL A 332 -20.63 -3.99 -19.48
C VAL A 332 -19.92 -3.34 -18.30
N ARG A 333 -19.89 -2.01 -18.29
CA ARG A 333 -19.21 -1.18 -17.28
C ARG A 333 -20.17 -0.21 -16.61
N LEU A 334 -19.80 0.22 -15.42
CA LEU A 334 -20.48 1.28 -14.70
C LEU A 334 -20.09 2.65 -15.27
N ALA A 335 -21.06 3.53 -15.46
CA ALA A 335 -20.84 4.90 -15.88
C ALA A 335 -21.75 5.88 -15.14
N LEU A 336 -21.48 7.17 -15.28
CA LEU A 336 -22.30 8.26 -14.76
C LEU A 336 -23.00 8.99 -15.90
N GLN A 337 -24.34 9.03 -15.85
CA GLN A 337 -25.16 9.71 -16.83
C GLN A 337 -25.47 11.14 -16.39
N PHE A 338 -24.83 12.14 -17.03
CA PHE A 338 -25.00 13.56 -16.67
C PHE A 338 -26.00 14.31 -17.58
N PHE A 339 -26.50 13.67 -18.63
CA PHE A 339 -27.60 14.18 -19.46
C PHE A 339 -28.73 13.15 -19.51
N THR A 340 -29.90 13.53 -19.00
CA THR A 340 -31.14 12.74 -19.10
C THR A 340 -32.12 13.41 -20.06
N ASP A 341 -33.15 14.05 -19.53
CA ASP A 341 -34.05 15.01 -20.16
C ASP A 341 -33.42 16.41 -20.31
N LYS A 342 -32.46 16.71 -19.43
CA LYS A 342 -31.70 17.97 -19.40
C LYS A 342 -30.30 17.73 -18.85
N MET A 343 -29.41 18.68 -19.07
CA MET A 343 -28.09 18.69 -18.44
C MET A 343 -28.18 18.77 -16.92
N ARG A 344 -27.41 17.93 -16.25
CA ARG A 344 -27.33 17.82 -14.79
C ARG A 344 -25.97 18.33 -14.32
N HIS A 345 -25.79 19.66 -14.35
CA HIS A 345 -24.57 20.31 -13.87
C HIS A 345 -24.24 20.02 -12.39
N ASP A 346 -25.25 19.67 -11.61
CA ASP A 346 -25.11 19.17 -10.24
C ASP A 346 -24.24 17.90 -10.18
N VAL A 347 -24.34 17.00 -11.16
CA VAL A 347 -23.52 15.77 -11.22
C VAL A 347 -22.04 16.11 -11.36
N LEU A 348 -21.71 16.98 -12.31
CA LEU A 348 -20.32 17.41 -12.56
C LEU A 348 -19.75 18.17 -11.37
N SER A 349 -20.58 18.99 -10.70
CA SER A 349 -20.19 19.72 -9.49
C SER A 349 -19.88 18.76 -8.33
N GLU A 350 -20.72 17.74 -8.10
CA GLU A 350 -20.46 16.72 -7.07
C GLU A 350 -19.23 15.87 -7.39
N MET A 351 -19.03 15.50 -8.65
CA MET A 351 -17.82 14.80 -9.09
C MET A 351 -16.59 15.63 -8.76
N SER A 352 -16.56 16.91 -9.14
CA SER A 352 -15.50 17.85 -8.77
C SER A 352 -15.27 17.91 -7.25
N GLY A 353 -16.35 17.94 -6.46
CA GLY A 353 -16.32 17.85 -5.00
C GLY A 353 -15.60 16.60 -4.48
N ILE A 354 -15.92 15.43 -5.01
CA ILE A 354 -15.27 14.15 -4.66
C ILE A 354 -13.80 14.15 -5.06
N LEU A 355 -13.48 14.63 -6.27
CA LEU A 355 -12.08 14.67 -6.75
C LEU A 355 -11.22 15.59 -5.87
N LYS A 356 -11.79 16.73 -5.46
CA LYS A 356 -11.18 17.67 -4.51
C LYS A 356 -11.04 17.03 -3.12
N ALA A 357 -12.03 16.29 -2.63
CA ALA A 357 -11.95 15.59 -1.35
C ALA A 357 -10.78 14.60 -1.32
N ARG A 358 -10.70 13.76 -2.36
CA ARG A 358 -9.59 12.83 -2.54
C ARG A 358 -8.25 13.57 -2.66
N TYR A 359 -8.20 14.70 -3.36
CA TYR A 359 -6.98 15.49 -3.53
C TYR A 359 -6.50 16.04 -2.20
N LEU A 360 -7.39 16.67 -1.43
CA LEU A 360 -7.08 17.26 -0.14
C LEU A 360 -6.59 16.23 0.87
N ILE A 361 -7.16 15.01 0.87
CA ILE A 361 -6.68 13.92 1.72
C ILE A 361 -5.29 13.46 1.32
N ASN A 362 -5.04 13.29 0.02
CA ASN A 362 -3.70 12.95 -0.47
C ASN A 362 -2.69 14.03 -0.05
N GLU A 363 -2.95 15.30 -0.39
CA GLU A 363 -2.03 16.41 -0.14
C GLU A 363 -1.78 16.66 1.36
N ARG A 364 -2.83 16.75 2.16
CA ARG A 364 -2.74 17.26 3.54
C ARG A 364 -2.55 16.18 4.59
N VAL A 365 -2.97 14.96 4.30
CA VAL A 365 -2.97 13.86 5.28
C VAL A 365 -2.01 12.75 4.87
N LEU A 366 -2.24 12.11 3.72
CA LEU A 366 -1.44 10.96 3.29
C LEU A 366 0.01 11.33 2.98
N PHE A 367 0.25 12.50 2.38
CA PHE A 367 1.60 13.01 2.08
C PHE A 367 2.08 14.10 3.05
N HIS A 368 1.48 14.18 4.25
CA HIS A 368 1.98 15.07 5.28
C HIS A 368 3.44 14.70 5.65
N PRO A 369 4.40 15.65 5.66
CA PRO A 369 5.82 15.33 5.84
C PRO A 369 6.14 14.49 7.09
N THR A 370 5.49 14.77 8.22
CA THR A 370 5.69 13.99 9.46
C THR A 370 5.18 12.55 9.35
N LYS A 371 4.06 12.32 8.64
CA LYS A 371 3.54 10.97 8.40
C LYS A 371 4.47 10.23 7.44
N CYS A 372 4.91 10.88 6.37
CA CYS A 372 5.90 10.32 5.43
C CYS A 372 7.23 9.98 6.12
N ALA A 373 7.70 10.82 7.05
CA ALA A 373 8.88 10.54 7.86
C ALA A 373 8.66 9.27 8.70
N ALA A 374 7.53 9.14 9.39
CA ALA A 374 7.20 7.94 10.15
C ALA A 374 7.13 6.68 9.28
N GLY A 375 6.51 6.76 8.09
CA GLY A 375 6.48 5.67 7.12
C GLY A 375 7.88 5.24 6.65
N ALA A 376 8.74 6.21 6.28
CA ALA A 376 10.12 5.94 5.90
C ALA A 376 10.94 5.36 7.05
N MET A 377 10.80 5.88 8.28
CA MET A 377 11.46 5.33 9.46
C MET A 377 11.07 3.86 9.71
N LEU A 378 9.79 3.51 9.57
CA LEU A 378 9.35 2.13 9.73
C LEU A 378 9.91 1.24 8.61
N GLY A 379 9.87 1.72 7.36
CA GLY A 379 10.46 1.01 6.22
C GLY A 379 11.94 0.73 6.37
N THR A 380 12.73 1.77 6.71
CA THR A 380 14.17 1.64 6.97
C THR A 380 14.42 0.71 8.16
N ALA A 381 13.62 0.75 9.23
CA ALA A 381 13.76 -0.16 10.36
C ALA A 381 13.57 -1.63 9.93
N VAL A 382 12.54 -1.93 9.15
CA VAL A 382 12.29 -3.28 8.60
C VAL A 382 13.48 -3.76 7.75
N GLN A 383 14.02 -2.90 6.87
CA GLN A 383 15.18 -3.26 6.04
C GLN A 383 16.47 -3.39 6.86
N LEU A 384 16.68 -2.55 7.87
CA LEU A 384 17.84 -2.66 8.78
C LEU A 384 17.80 -3.97 9.59
N LEU A 385 16.61 -4.43 10.00
CA LEU A 385 16.40 -5.74 10.63
C LEU A 385 16.59 -6.92 9.67
N GLY A 386 16.83 -6.69 8.37
CA GLY A 386 17.08 -7.77 7.40
C GLY A 386 15.82 -8.50 6.96
N MET A 387 14.63 -7.95 7.19
CA MET A 387 13.37 -8.59 6.81
C MET A 387 13.12 -8.36 5.30
N ALA A 388 13.45 -9.36 4.48
CA ALA A 388 13.33 -9.29 3.02
C ALA A 388 11.92 -9.59 2.48
N SER A 389 11.13 -10.34 3.23
CA SER A 389 9.73 -10.69 2.91
C SER A 389 8.87 -10.57 4.17
N LEU A 390 7.55 -10.53 3.99
CA LEU A 390 6.60 -10.52 5.10
C LEU A 390 6.04 -11.95 5.29
N PRO A 391 6.52 -12.70 6.30
CA PRO A 391 5.98 -14.02 6.65
C PRO A 391 4.47 -14.04 6.71
N VAL A 392 3.85 -15.14 6.26
CA VAL A 392 2.39 -15.29 6.20
C VAL A 392 1.72 -14.98 7.54
N TRP A 393 2.28 -15.48 8.64
CA TRP A 393 1.76 -15.27 10.00
C TRP A 393 1.89 -13.80 10.48
N LEU A 394 2.75 -12.99 9.85
CA LEU A 394 2.85 -11.55 10.11
C LEU A 394 1.84 -10.73 9.31
N GLN A 395 1.32 -11.25 8.19
CA GLN A 395 0.36 -10.55 7.33
C GLN A 395 -0.99 -10.31 8.04
N VAL A 396 -1.28 -11.07 9.10
CA VAL A 396 -2.52 -10.96 9.90
C VAL A 396 -2.40 -10.04 11.11
N LEU A 397 -1.19 -9.55 11.44
CA LEU A 397 -1.00 -8.71 12.63
C LEU A 397 -1.61 -7.32 12.45
N GLY A 398 -2.10 -6.77 13.57
CA GLY A 398 -2.45 -5.36 13.70
C GLY A 398 -1.23 -4.46 13.80
N ASP A 399 -1.46 -3.14 13.74
CA ASP A 399 -0.40 -2.14 13.69
C ASP A 399 0.50 -2.16 14.93
N GLN A 400 -0.08 -2.33 16.13
CA GLN A 400 0.69 -2.32 17.38
C GLN A 400 1.43 -3.63 17.61
N GLU A 401 0.79 -4.74 17.28
CA GLU A 401 1.37 -6.09 17.34
C GLU A 401 2.59 -6.19 16.42
N PHE A 402 2.49 -5.63 15.21
CA PHE A 402 3.60 -5.60 14.26
C PHE A 402 4.79 -4.78 14.80
N ILE A 403 4.55 -3.57 15.33
CA ILE A 403 5.62 -2.77 15.95
C ILE A 403 6.25 -3.52 17.13
N ARG A 404 5.45 -4.13 18.01
CA ARG A 404 5.95 -4.89 19.15
C ARG A 404 6.83 -6.06 18.72
N MET A 405 6.42 -6.76 17.66
CA MET A 405 7.17 -7.87 17.07
C MET A 405 8.50 -7.39 16.49
N LEU A 406 8.54 -6.25 15.78
CA LEU A 406 9.80 -5.69 15.27
C LEU A 406 10.76 -5.29 16.40
N VAL A 407 10.23 -4.77 17.51
CA VAL A 407 11.03 -4.46 18.70
C VAL A 407 11.63 -5.73 19.30
N ASP A 408 10.82 -6.78 19.49
CA ASP A 408 11.29 -8.09 19.99
C ASP A 408 12.33 -8.72 19.05
N LEU A 409 12.13 -8.62 17.74
CA LEU A 409 13.07 -9.10 16.73
C LEU A 409 14.42 -8.36 16.84
N GLY A 410 14.38 -7.03 16.97
CA GLY A 410 15.60 -6.23 17.15
C GLY A 410 16.36 -6.56 18.43
N GLU A 411 15.65 -6.85 19.54
CA GLU A 411 16.28 -7.29 20.80
C GLU A 411 16.95 -8.65 20.64
N ARG A 412 16.26 -9.63 20.06
CA ARG A 412 16.80 -10.99 19.83
C ARG A 412 18.01 -10.99 18.90
N LEU A 413 17.94 -10.25 17.79
CA LEU A 413 19.08 -10.10 16.89
C LEU A 413 20.29 -9.47 17.60
N ALA A 414 20.06 -8.50 18.50
CA ALA A 414 21.14 -7.90 19.27
C ALA A 414 21.77 -8.91 20.24
N GLU A 415 20.98 -9.76 20.89
CA GLU A 415 21.46 -10.83 21.76
C GLU A 415 22.34 -11.82 20.98
N GLU A 416 21.83 -12.36 19.86
CA GLU A 416 22.55 -13.31 19.00
C GLU A 416 23.89 -12.75 18.49
N LEU A 417 23.94 -11.47 18.11
CA LEU A 417 25.16 -10.80 17.63
C LEU A 417 26.19 -10.52 18.74
N THR A 418 25.79 -10.57 20.02
CA THR A 418 26.70 -10.38 21.15
C THR A 418 27.29 -11.69 21.67
N THR A 419 26.59 -12.81 21.51
CA THR A 419 27.06 -14.13 21.91
C THR A 419 28.04 -14.70 20.85
N SER A 420 29.33 -14.80 21.17
CA SER A 420 30.38 -15.32 20.26
C SER A 420 30.30 -16.83 19.95
N HIS A 421 29.19 -17.48 20.30
CA HIS A 421 28.87 -18.85 19.92
C HIS A 421 27.39 -18.88 19.53
N PRO A 422 27.04 -19.24 18.28
CA PRO A 422 25.69 -19.68 18.00
C PRO A 422 25.53 -21.01 18.75
N ALA A 423 25.00 -20.97 19.96
CA ALA A 423 24.53 -22.17 20.59
C ALA A 423 23.25 -22.54 19.84
N PRO A 424 23.19 -23.65 19.08
CA PRO A 424 21.91 -24.15 18.63
C PRO A 424 21.08 -24.35 19.89
N SER A 425 19.95 -23.67 19.97
CA SER A 425 19.15 -23.56 21.18
C SER A 425 18.85 -24.94 21.76
N ALA A 426 19.63 -25.34 22.76
CA ALA A 426 19.32 -26.47 23.63
C ALA A 426 18.22 -26.04 24.62
N ARG A 427 17.03 -25.76 24.08
CA ARG A 427 15.76 -25.74 24.80
C ARG A 427 14.73 -26.54 24.00
N ALA A 428 15.09 -27.75 23.59
CA ALA A 428 14.15 -28.77 23.13
C ALA A 428 13.33 -29.31 24.31
N GLY A 429 12.47 -28.46 24.87
CA GLY A 429 11.36 -28.85 25.74
C GLY A 429 10.12 -28.18 25.18
N ALA A 430 9.22 -28.97 24.59
CA ALA A 430 7.92 -28.56 24.03
C ALA A 430 7.85 -27.08 23.59
N ILE A 431 8.64 -26.70 22.60
CA ILE A 431 8.60 -25.34 22.04
C ILE A 431 7.25 -25.20 21.33
N GLY A 432 6.38 -24.30 21.80
CA GLY A 432 5.11 -24.01 21.14
C GLY A 432 5.33 -23.40 19.75
N ARG A 433 4.41 -23.62 18.81
CA ARG A 433 4.53 -23.19 17.39
C ARG A 433 4.95 -21.72 17.21
N ALA A 434 4.42 -20.82 18.04
CA ALA A 434 4.76 -19.39 18.00
C ALA A 434 6.20 -19.05 18.42
N ALA A 435 6.86 -19.89 19.21
CA ALA A 435 8.28 -19.74 19.51
C ALA A 435 9.14 -20.20 18.32
N THR A 436 8.72 -21.26 17.61
CA THR A 436 9.39 -21.73 16.39
C THR A 436 9.33 -20.68 15.27
N ARG A 437 8.16 -20.11 14.97
CA ARG A 437 8.00 -19.07 13.92
C ARG A 437 8.90 -17.84 14.15
N ARG A 438 9.08 -17.46 15.42
CA ARG A 438 9.92 -16.31 15.80
C ARG A 438 11.41 -16.62 15.67
N GLU A 439 11.82 -17.85 16.01
CA GLU A 439 13.20 -18.29 15.84
C GLU A 439 13.57 -18.36 14.36
N GLU A 440 12.71 -18.93 13.52
CA GLU A 440 12.87 -18.95 12.06
C GLU A 440 13.06 -17.54 11.50
N LEU A 441 12.21 -16.59 11.92
CA LEU A 441 12.34 -15.19 11.49
C LEU A 441 13.68 -14.55 11.90
N VAL A 442 14.16 -14.82 13.13
CA VAL A 442 15.46 -14.32 13.60
C VAL A 442 16.58 -14.86 12.71
N GLN A 443 16.57 -16.16 12.41
CA GLN A 443 17.59 -16.80 11.58
C GLN A 443 17.57 -16.28 10.14
N ASP A 444 16.38 -16.13 9.54
CA ASP A 444 16.22 -15.58 8.19
C ASP A 444 16.75 -14.15 8.12
N CYS A 445 16.34 -13.28 9.05
CA CYS A 445 16.81 -11.90 9.14
C CYS A 445 18.33 -11.82 9.33
N LEU A 446 18.89 -12.63 10.22
CA LEU A 446 20.34 -12.67 10.47
C LEU A 446 21.10 -13.12 9.22
N SER A 447 20.63 -14.15 8.53
CA SER A 447 21.23 -14.63 7.29
C SER A 447 21.26 -13.55 6.21
N HIS A 448 20.18 -12.78 6.07
CA HIS A 448 20.08 -11.66 5.14
C HIS A 448 21.04 -10.53 5.49
N ILE A 449 21.15 -10.15 6.76
CA ILE A 449 22.08 -9.10 7.21
C ILE A 449 23.53 -9.51 6.91
N LEU A 450 23.89 -10.74 7.22
CA LEU A 450 25.27 -11.24 7.08
C LEU A 450 25.66 -11.49 5.61
N ALA A 451 24.71 -11.85 4.74
CA ALA A 451 24.97 -12.07 3.32
C ALA A 451 25.44 -10.79 2.58
N GLU A 452 25.15 -9.61 3.11
CA GLU A 452 25.53 -8.32 2.51
C GLU A 452 26.99 -7.90 2.82
N ALA A 453 27.70 -8.65 3.68
CA ALA A 453 29.05 -8.29 4.12
C ALA A 453 30.16 -8.88 3.24
N ARG A 454 31.26 -8.12 3.07
CA ARG A 454 32.42 -8.53 2.25
C ARG A 454 33.44 -9.40 2.98
N SER A 455 33.41 -9.41 4.32
CA SER A 455 34.30 -10.20 5.18
C SER A 455 33.57 -10.60 6.47
N ALA A 456 33.95 -11.73 7.09
CA ALA A 456 33.27 -12.25 8.28
C ALA A 456 33.43 -11.35 9.54
N SER A 457 34.56 -10.67 9.68
CA SER A 457 34.82 -9.78 10.83
C SER A 457 34.07 -8.44 10.70
N ASP A 458 33.99 -7.89 9.48
CA ASP A 458 33.24 -6.65 9.23
C ASP A 458 31.72 -6.90 9.26
N ALA A 459 31.30 -8.12 8.90
CA ALA A 459 29.89 -8.51 8.87
C ALA A 459 29.19 -8.31 10.20
N VAL A 460 29.81 -8.76 11.29
CA VAL A 460 29.21 -8.71 12.63
C VAL A 460 29.08 -7.27 13.12
N GLU A 461 30.08 -6.42 12.88
CA GLU A 461 30.03 -5.03 13.31
C GLU A 461 29.01 -4.22 12.52
N ILE A 462 28.94 -4.44 11.20
CA ILE A 462 27.89 -3.86 10.35
C ILE A 462 26.51 -4.33 10.81
N ALA A 463 26.35 -5.63 11.12
CA ALA A 463 25.10 -6.19 11.62
C ALA A 463 24.66 -5.53 12.94
N LYS A 464 25.59 -5.39 13.90
CA LYS A 464 25.33 -4.69 15.17
C LYS A 464 24.91 -3.24 14.94
N GLY A 465 25.58 -2.54 14.03
CA GLY A 465 25.24 -1.19 13.62
C GLY A 465 23.81 -1.09 13.08
N ARG A 466 23.45 -1.98 12.15
CA ARG A 466 22.10 -2.05 11.57
C ARG A 466 21.02 -2.31 12.62
N VAL A 467 21.20 -3.33 13.45
CA VAL A 467 20.24 -3.70 14.50
C VAL A 467 20.08 -2.56 15.51
N THR A 468 21.17 -1.89 15.88
CA THR A 468 21.12 -0.71 16.77
C THR A 468 20.33 0.43 16.13
N GLY A 469 20.58 0.73 14.85
CA GLY A 469 19.84 1.73 14.09
C GLY A 469 18.35 1.43 13.98
N ALA A 470 17.98 0.19 13.67
CA ALA A 470 16.59 -0.27 13.64
C ALA A 470 15.88 -0.07 15.00
N ARG A 471 16.52 -0.49 16.10
CA ARG A 471 15.97 -0.33 17.45
C ARG A 471 15.76 1.14 17.81
N LEU A 472 16.68 2.01 17.44
CA LEU A 472 16.56 3.46 17.66
C LEU A 472 15.39 4.04 16.85
N LEU A 473 15.25 3.67 15.57
CA LEU A 473 14.12 4.09 14.73
C LEU A 473 12.77 3.65 15.33
N LEU A 474 12.67 2.41 15.81
CA LEU A 474 11.45 1.88 16.43
C LEU A 474 11.11 2.64 17.73
N TRP A 475 12.12 2.92 18.58
CA TRP A 475 11.92 3.76 19.78
C TRP A 475 11.43 5.15 19.37
N HIS A 476 12.09 5.79 18.41
CA HIS A 476 11.73 7.11 17.91
C HIS A 476 10.29 7.15 17.38
N LEU A 477 9.86 6.12 16.64
CA LEU A 477 8.47 5.97 16.19
C LEU A 477 7.49 5.89 17.37
N GLN A 478 7.75 5.02 18.36
CA GLN A 478 6.88 4.84 19.52
C GLN A 478 6.80 6.10 20.40
N SER A 479 7.89 6.87 20.46
CA SER A 479 7.99 8.11 21.26
C SER A 479 7.64 9.38 20.48
N ARG A 480 7.19 9.26 19.22
CA ARG A 480 6.85 10.39 18.31
C ARG A 480 8.03 11.35 18.06
N ARG A 481 9.27 10.86 18.11
CA ARG A 481 10.49 11.59 17.80
C ARG A 481 10.87 11.39 16.34
N PHE A 482 10.14 12.04 15.44
CA PHE A 482 10.36 11.88 14.00
C PHE A 482 11.57 12.66 13.49
N HIS A 483 12.28 12.05 12.53
CA HIS A 483 13.36 12.67 11.77
C HIS A 483 12.88 13.95 11.06
N LYS A 484 13.81 14.90 10.89
CA LYS A 484 13.54 16.24 10.33
C LYS A 484 13.93 16.32 8.87
N LEU A 485 13.13 17.04 8.09
CA LEU A 485 13.33 17.18 6.66
C LEU A 485 14.62 17.96 6.37
N VAL A 486 15.55 17.35 5.63
CA VAL A 486 16.82 17.97 5.21
C VAL A 486 16.96 18.06 3.70
N PHE A 487 16.22 17.24 2.94
CA PHE A 487 16.21 17.31 1.50
C PHE A 487 14.80 17.13 0.96
N ARG A 488 14.41 17.97 0.00
CA ARG A 488 13.14 17.89 -0.70
C ARG A 488 13.35 18.16 -2.19
N LEU A 489 12.88 17.24 -3.01
CA LEU A 489 12.73 17.43 -4.45
C LEU A 489 11.24 17.48 -4.81
N ARG A 490 10.88 18.51 -5.57
CA ARG A 490 9.52 18.77 -6.08
C ARG A 490 9.44 18.45 -7.58
N PRO A 491 8.23 18.24 -8.12
CA PRO A 491 8.00 18.05 -9.54
C PRO A 491 8.47 19.24 -10.39
N GLY A 492 8.84 18.98 -11.65
CA GLY A 492 9.14 20.04 -12.62
C GLY A 492 10.55 20.64 -12.55
N VAL A 493 11.45 20.07 -11.73
CA VAL A 493 12.87 20.42 -11.72
C VAL A 493 13.59 19.61 -12.80
N MET A 494 14.17 20.28 -13.78
CA MET A 494 14.96 19.67 -14.87
C MET A 494 16.46 19.69 -14.53
N HIS A 495 17.20 18.65 -14.91
CA HIS A 495 18.66 18.61 -14.82
C HIS A 495 19.33 18.62 -16.19
N SER A 496 20.59 19.09 -16.25
CA SER A 496 21.42 19.24 -17.45
C SER A 496 21.75 17.93 -18.19
N GLY A 497 21.42 16.77 -17.62
CA GLY A 497 21.63 15.44 -18.20
C GLY A 497 20.37 14.74 -18.72
N GLY A 498 19.23 15.43 -18.81
CA GLY A 498 17.97 14.88 -19.34
C GLY A 498 17.14 14.04 -18.35
N ALA A 499 17.68 13.72 -17.17
CA ALA A 499 16.91 13.14 -16.07
C ALA A 499 15.93 14.16 -15.47
N ASN A 500 14.76 13.67 -15.06
CA ASN A 500 13.70 14.48 -14.44
C ASN A 500 13.19 13.83 -13.14
N ASP A 501 12.19 14.45 -12.51
CA ASP A 501 11.52 13.95 -11.31
C ASP A 501 10.95 12.53 -11.50
N GLU A 502 10.50 12.17 -12.69
CA GLU A 502 10.02 10.82 -13.01
C GLU A 502 11.16 9.78 -13.01
N THR A 503 12.36 10.15 -13.48
CA THR A 503 13.54 9.28 -13.37
C THR A 503 13.89 8.98 -11.90
N ILE A 504 13.84 10.00 -11.03
CA ILE A 504 14.08 9.84 -9.59
C ILE A 504 12.99 8.98 -8.94
N ALA A 505 11.72 9.24 -9.26
CA ALA A 505 10.60 8.44 -8.76
C ALA A 505 10.74 6.95 -9.14
N ASN A 506 11.06 6.66 -10.40
CA ASN A 506 11.21 5.28 -10.87
C ASN A 506 12.47 4.59 -10.32
N THR A 507 13.50 5.37 -9.98
CA THR A 507 14.74 4.84 -9.38
C THR A 507 14.55 4.51 -7.91
N TYR A 508 13.93 5.41 -7.14
CA TYR A 508 13.84 5.32 -5.69
C TYR A 508 12.46 4.86 -5.19
N VAL A 509 11.56 4.44 -6.08
CA VAL A 509 10.44 3.58 -5.66
C VAL A 509 10.96 2.21 -5.20
N ASP A 510 12.08 1.76 -5.78
CA ASP A 510 12.76 0.52 -5.40
C ASP A 510 13.36 0.66 -3.99
N PRO A 511 12.91 -0.15 -3.01
CA PRO A 511 13.38 -0.07 -1.64
C PRO A 511 14.87 -0.41 -1.50
N ALA A 512 15.44 -1.26 -2.36
CA ALA A 512 16.86 -1.61 -2.29
C ALA A 512 17.74 -0.43 -2.72
N ARG A 513 17.35 0.29 -3.78
CA ARG A 513 18.05 1.50 -4.22
C ARG A 513 17.95 2.63 -3.21
N ARG A 514 16.78 2.82 -2.58
CA ARG A 514 16.65 3.79 -1.48
C ARG A 514 17.53 3.45 -0.30
N PHE A 515 17.48 2.19 0.14
CA PHE A 515 18.30 1.73 1.26
C PHE A 515 19.79 1.94 0.97
N ALA A 516 20.27 1.59 -0.22
CA ALA A 516 21.65 1.86 -0.62
C ALA A 516 22.01 3.35 -0.55
N LEU A 517 21.13 4.24 -1.00
CA LEU A 517 21.34 5.69 -0.92
C LEU A 517 21.40 6.18 0.54
N GLU A 518 20.50 5.71 1.41
CA GLU A 518 20.54 6.05 2.84
C GLU A 518 21.88 5.65 3.47
N ARG A 519 22.32 4.40 3.23
CA ARG A 519 23.58 3.86 3.76
C ARG A 519 24.79 4.63 3.21
N GLU A 520 24.77 5.02 1.94
CA GLU A 520 25.84 5.79 1.32
C GLU A 520 25.97 7.19 1.91
N VAL A 521 24.85 7.87 2.14
CA VAL A 521 24.82 9.19 2.79
C VAL A 521 25.32 9.09 4.23
N GLU A 522 24.87 8.07 4.97
CA GLU A 522 25.28 7.84 6.36
C GLU A 522 26.79 7.59 6.48
N ARG A 523 27.32 6.71 5.63
CA ARG A 523 28.76 6.43 5.54
C ARG A 523 29.56 7.68 5.19
N THR A 524 29.09 8.46 4.21
CA THR A 524 29.78 9.67 3.75
C THR A 524 29.78 10.77 4.80
N CYS A 525 28.69 10.90 5.57
CA CYS A 525 28.55 11.91 6.62
C CYS A 525 29.08 11.47 7.99
N HIS A 526 29.61 10.25 8.11
CA HIS A 526 30.01 9.63 9.37
C HIS A 526 28.90 9.71 10.43
N ILE A 527 27.72 9.21 10.09
CA ILE A 527 26.55 9.11 10.99
C ILE A 527 26.04 7.66 11.01
N PRO A 528 25.41 7.22 12.11
CA PRO A 528 25.04 5.82 12.30
C PRO A 528 23.90 5.37 11.37
N PHE A 529 23.73 4.06 11.25
CA PHE A 529 22.62 3.43 10.54
C PHE A 529 21.27 3.93 11.06
N GLY A 530 20.37 4.26 10.14
CA GLY A 530 19.04 4.76 10.47
C GLY A 530 19.00 6.25 10.82
N ALA A 531 20.14 6.96 10.80
CA ALA A 531 20.15 8.41 10.95
C ALA A 531 19.50 9.11 9.75
N VAL A 532 19.56 8.52 8.55
CA VAL A 532 18.93 9.05 7.34
C VAL A 532 17.86 8.08 6.85
N VAL A 533 16.68 8.63 6.57
CA VAL A 533 15.54 7.87 6.02
C VAL A 533 14.97 8.61 4.81
N ILE A 534 14.59 7.87 3.77
CA ILE A 534 14.13 8.44 2.51
C ILE A 534 12.71 7.96 2.19
N HIS A 535 11.82 8.93 1.94
CA HIS A 535 10.48 8.69 1.43
C HIS A 535 10.42 9.09 -0.05
N CYS A 536 10.20 8.11 -0.93
CA CYS A 536 9.97 8.33 -2.35
C CYS A 536 8.81 7.44 -2.83
N PRO A 537 7.59 8.00 -2.97
CA PRO A 537 6.43 7.25 -3.44
C PRO A 537 6.43 7.10 -4.97
N LYS A 538 5.60 6.20 -5.49
CA LYS A 538 5.36 6.06 -6.94
C LYS A 538 4.86 7.37 -7.56
N ARG A 539 5.33 7.70 -8.78
CA ARG A 539 4.93 8.95 -9.47
C ARG A 539 3.44 9.04 -9.78
N LYS A 540 2.82 7.91 -10.16
CA LYS A 540 1.43 7.83 -10.64
C LYS A 540 0.40 7.51 -9.55
N MET A 541 0.76 7.66 -8.26
CA MET A 541 -0.19 7.41 -7.17
C MET A 541 -1.43 8.30 -7.34
N SER A 542 -2.62 7.70 -7.20
CA SER A 542 -3.91 8.42 -7.22
C SER A 542 -4.26 9.14 -8.53
N MET A 543 -3.59 8.86 -9.67
CA MET A 543 -3.88 9.50 -10.96
C MET A 543 -5.06 8.89 -11.76
N LYS A 544 -5.65 7.77 -11.31
CA LYS A 544 -6.77 7.09 -12.01
C LYS A 544 -8.09 7.91 -12.04
N VAL A 545 -8.13 9.06 -11.36
CA VAL A 545 -9.34 9.85 -11.05
C VAL A 545 -10.13 10.35 -12.27
N ALA A 546 -9.47 10.70 -13.38
CA ALA A 546 -10.20 11.18 -14.57
C ALA A 546 -10.60 10.06 -15.54
N GLN A 547 -10.42 8.80 -15.15
CA GLN A 547 -10.79 7.63 -15.94
C GLN A 547 -12.22 7.15 -15.68
N ALA A 548 -12.98 7.80 -14.79
CA ALA A 548 -14.39 7.49 -14.58
C ALA A 548 -15.16 7.57 -15.91
N LEU A 549 -16.00 6.58 -16.20
CA LEU A 549 -16.79 6.56 -17.43
C LEU A 549 -18.02 7.46 -17.28
N VAL A 550 -18.25 8.30 -18.29
CA VAL A 550 -19.34 9.26 -18.34
C VAL A 550 -20.09 9.15 -19.65
N VAL A 551 -21.40 9.42 -19.62
CA VAL A 551 -22.29 9.36 -20.79
C VAL A 551 -23.33 10.48 -20.79
N GLY A 552 -23.67 10.91 -22.00
CA GLY A 552 -24.76 11.85 -22.26
C GLY A 552 -26.12 11.17 -22.45
N ALA A 553 -26.98 11.75 -23.28
CA ALA A 553 -28.27 11.16 -23.65
C ALA A 553 -28.11 9.86 -24.44
N ASP A 554 -27.11 9.85 -25.32
CA ASP A 554 -26.74 8.72 -26.16
C ASP A 554 -25.77 7.80 -25.41
N LEU A 555 -26.30 6.70 -24.89
CA LEU A 555 -25.52 5.73 -24.13
C LEU A 555 -24.48 4.97 -24.95
N THR A 556 -24.50 5.09 -26.28
CA THR A 556 -23.47 4.48 -27.15
C THR A 556 -22.19 5.32 -27.20
N LYS A 557 -22.28 6.59 -26.80
CA LYS A 557 -21.14 7.51 -26.70
C LYS A 557 -20.65 7.55 -25.26
N VAL A 558 -19.64 6.75 -24.99
CA VAL A 558 -18.99 6.65 -23.69
C VAL A 558 -17.60 7.28 -23.78
N ALA A 559 -17.25 8.08 -22.78
CA ALA A 559 -15.93 8.66 -22.65
C ALA A 559 -15.43 8.60 -21.21
N HIS A 560 -14.14 8.80 -21.02
CA HIS A 560 -13.60 9.11 -19.71
C HIS A 560 -13.98 10.54 -19.31
N LEU A 561 -14.04 10.79 -18.00
CA LEU A 561 -14.39 12.09 -17.42
C LEU A 561 -13.49 13.23 -17.93
N ARG A 562 -12.20 13.00 -18.13
CA ARG A 562 -11.29 13.99 -18.74
C ARG A 562 -11.70 14.44 -20.15
N ASP A 563 -12.47 13.60 -20.84
CA ASP A 563 -12.90 13.77 -22.23
C ASP A 563 -14.42 14.07 -22.29
N VAL A 564 -15.01 14.62 -21.21
CA VAL A 564 -16.46 14.84 -21.06
C VAL A 564 -17.08 15.68 -22.20
N ASN A 565 -16.32 16.57 -22.82
CA ASN A 565 -16.77 17.36 -23.97
C ASN A 565 -17.15 16.51 -25.19
N SER A 566 -16.58 15.31 -25.32
CA SER A 566 -16.88 14.39 -26.45
C SER A 566 -18.27 13.76 -26.38
N VAL A 567 -18.90 13.78 -25.20
CA VAL A 567 -20.19 13.13 -24.93
C VAL A 567 -21.30 14.11 -24.54
N SER A 568 -21.01 15.41 -24.51
CA SER A 568 -21.95 16.48 -24.19
C SER A 568 -22.42 17.23 -25.45
N PRO A 569 -23.72 17.57 -25.57
CA PRO A 569 -24.21 18.45 -26.63
C PRO A 569 -23.91 19.93 -26.37
N GLU A 570 -23.60 20.29 -25.11
CA GLU A 570 -23.23 21.64 -24.68
C GLU A 570 -21.72 21.71 -24.38
N SER A 571 -21.11 22.89 -24.51
CA SER A 571 -19.71 23.09 -24.09
C SER A 571 -19.57 22.94 -22.58
N LEU A 572 -18.70 22.02 -22.14
CA LEU A 572 -18.33 21.81 -20.74
C LEU A 572 -16.86 22.19 -20.50
N GLU A 573 -16.32 23.11 -21.30
CA GLU A 573 -14.94 23.61 -21.17
C GLU A 573 -14.57 23.97 -19.72
N PRO A 574 -15.37 24.73 -18.94
CA PRO A 574 -15.01 25.05 -17.56
C PRO A 574 -14.81 23.82 -16.66
N TYR A 575 -15.62 22.77 -16.85
CA TYR A 575 -15.51 21.54 -16.07
C TYR A 575 -14.33 20.69 -16.55
N SER A 576 -14.13 20.59 -17.86
CA SER A 576 -12.96 19.92 -18.45
C SER A 576 -11.66 20.55 -17.96
N ASP A 577 -11.59 21.88 -17.97
CA ASP A 577 -10.45 22.64 -17.48
C ASP A 577 -10.21 22.41 -15.99
N GLU A 578 -11.27 22.35 -15.18
CA GLU A 578 -11.19 22.03 -13.77
C GLU A 578 -10.68 20.60 -13.53
N ILE A 579 -11.22 19.59 -14.23
CA ILE A 579 -10.80 18.19 -14.12
C ILE A 579 -9.31 18.05 -14.48
N GLN A 580 -8.90 18.63 -15.60
CA GLN A 580 -7.50 18.63 -16.01
C GLN A 580 -6.61 19.42 -15.05
N ALA A 581 -7.11 20.50 -14.45
CA ALA A 581 -6.40 21.23 -13.40
C ALA A 581 -6.19 20.36 -12.17
N VAL A 582 -7.22 19.63 -11.72
CA VAL A 582 -7.12 18.67 -10.62
C VAL A 582 -6.10 17.57 -10.95
N GLU A 583 -6.09 17.01 -12.16
CA GLU A 583 -5.06 16.04 -12.57
C GLU A 583 -3.64 16.62 -12.52
N ARG A 584 -3.45 17.86 -12.98
CA ARG A 584 -2.17 18.57 -12.88
C ARG A 584 -1.77 18.81 -11.42
N MET A 585 -2.75 19.12 -10.55
CA MET A 585 -2.52 19.26 -9.12
C MET A 585 -2.10 17.93 -8.49
N TYR A 586 -2.69 16.80 -8.85
CA TYR A 586 -2.20 15.49 -8.36
C TYR A 586 -0.74 15.23 -8.75
N LYS A 587 -0.34 15.59 -9.99
CA LYS A 587 1.06 15.50 -10.41
C LYS A 587 1.99 16.38 -9.58
N SER A 588 1.51 17.47 -8.98
CA SER A 588 2.32 18.38 -8.15
C SER A 588 2.51 17.90 -6.70
N ILE A 589 1.68 16.95 -6.22
CA ILE A 589 1.77 16.40 -4.85
C ILE A 589 3.02 15.56 -4.65
N TRP A 590 3.45 14.82 -5.69
CA TRP A 590 4.59 13.92 -5.57
C TRP A 590 5.82 14.67 -5.06
N GLN A 591 6.45 14.15 -4.01
CA GLN A 591 7.64 14.73 -3.42
C GLN A 591 8.59 13.61 -3.02
N PHE A 592 9.88 13.81 -3.27
CA PHE A 592 10.95 13.03 -2.69
C PHE A 592 11.45 13.76 -1.45
N HIS A 593 11.50 13.06 -0.32
CA HIS A 593 11.95 13.60 0.95
C HIS A 593 13.05 12.75 1.56
N ALA A 594 14.12 13.40 2.04
CA ALA A 594 15.06 12.78 2.95
C ALA A 594 15.01 13.47 4.31
N TYR A 595 15.03 12.65 5.36
CA TYR A 595 14.95 13.10 6.74
C TYR A 595 16.18 12.67 7.52
N LEU A 596 16.60 13.50 8.48
CA LEU A 596 17.74 13.28 9.35
C LEU A 596 17.31 13.22 10.81
N ASP A 597 17.92 12.33 11.58
CA ASP A 597 17.74 12.25 13.02
C ASP A 597 18.11 13.60 13.69
N PRO A 598 17.25 14.19 14.54
CA PRO A 598 17.55 15.43 15.25
C PRO A 598 18.83 15.40 16.08
N ILE A 599 19.31 14.23 16.51
CA ILE A 599 20.59 14.10 17.23
C ILE A 599 21.76 14.58 16.36
N HIS A 600 21.64 14.46 15.04
CA HIS A 600 22.66 14.87 14.07
C HIS A 600 22.35 16.21 13.40
N GLU A 601 21.53 17.06 14.02
CA GLU A 601 21.13 18.38 13.51
C GLU A 601 22.32 19.25 13.06
N ALA A 602 23.47 19.15 13.75
CA ALA A 602 24.70 19.85 13.36
C ALA A 602 25.21 19.45 11.96
N LYS A 603 24.89 18.27 11.44
CA LYS A 603 25.32 17.80 10.12
C LYS A 603 24.29 18.07 9.02
N ARG A 604 23.16 18.75 9.31
CA ARG A 604 22.02 18.89 8.38
C ARG A 604 22.38 19.45 7.00
N THR A 605 23.19 20.52 6.94
CA THR A 605 23.57 21.21 5.70
C THR A 605 24.50 20.34 4.87
N LEU A 606 25.41 19.63 5.53
CA LEU A 606 26.31 18.66 4.91
C LEU A 606 25.56 17.48 4.33
N VAL A 607 24.61 16.90 5.09
CA VAL A 607 23.76 15.80 4.62
C VAL A 607 22.95 16.23 3.39
N ALA A 608 22.38 17.44 3.40
CA ALA A 608 21.65 17.99 2.27
C ALA A 608 22.54 18.14 1.00
N GLU A 609 23.79 18.58 1.15
CA GLU A 609 24.73 18.71 0.06
C GLU A 609 25.21 17.34 -0.47
N VAL A 610 25.47 16.37 0.41
CA VAL A 610 25.78 14.99 0.01
C VAL A 610 24.63 14.39 -0.79
N LEU A 611 23.38 14.55 -0.31
CA LEU A 611 22.18 14.10 -1.03
C LEU A 611 22.05 14.76 -2.41
N ARG A 612 22.26 16.08 -2.50
CA ARG A 612 22.28 16.80 -3.80
C ARG A 612 23.26 16.16 -4.77
N ARG A 613 24.46 15.82 -4.32
CA ARG A 613 25.51 15.20 -5.16
C ARG A 613 25.19 13.76 -5.54
N CYS A 614 24.73 12.95 -4.59
CA CYS A 614 24.35 11.55 -4.86
C CYS A 614 23.15 11.44 -5.81
N ILE A 615 22.16 12.32 -5.66
CA ILE A 615 20.93 12.30 -6.46
C ILE A 615 21.13 13.03 -7.79
N GLY A 616 22.00 14.04 -7.84
CA GLY A 616 22.21 14.89 -9.02
C GLY A 616 21.15 15.98 -9.20
N PHE A 617 20.36 16.28 -8.15
CA PHE A 617 19.30 17.28 -8.19
C PHE A 617 19.46 18.32 -7.09
N PRO A 618 19.15 19.60 -7.35
CA PRO A 618 19.19 20.63 -6.33
C PRO A 618 18.14 20.37 -5.24
N ASN A 619 18.47 20.75 -4.02
CA ASN A 619 17.51 20.77 -2.92
C ASN A 619 16.52 21.94 -3.10
N ASP A 620 15.37 21.86 -2.43
CA ASP A 620 14.40 22.95 -2.35
C ASP A 620 15.06 24.22 -1.79
N LYS A 621 14.91 25.34 -2.50
CA LYS A 621 15.59 26.62 -2.18
C LYS A 621 15.25 27.14 -0.78
N LEU A 622 13.95 27.18 -0.44
CA LEU A 622 13.49 27.68 0.86
C LEU A 622 13.92 26.77 2.01
N LEU A 623 13.96 25.46 1.76
CA LEU A 623 14.50 24.51 2.73
C LEU A 623 16.00 24.73 2.91
N SER A 624 16.76 24.88 1.82
CA SER A 624 18.21 25.11 1.85
C SER A 624 18.57 26.40 2.62
N GLU A 625 17.84 27.49 2.37
CA GLU A 625 18.01 28.75 3.12
C GLU A 625 17.75 28.57 4.62
N ARG A 626 16.70 27.81 4.99
CA ARG A 626 16.39 27.51 6.39
C ARG A 626 17.44 26.62 7.06
N LEU A 627 18.00 25.64 6.34
CA LEU A 627 19.03 24.76 6.89
C LEU A 627 20.33 25.52 7.15
N ALA A 628 20.66 26.47 6.27
CA ALA A 628 21.83 27.35 6.43
C ALA A 628 21.65 28.40 7.53
N ASP A 629 20.41 28.71 7.93
CA ASP A 629 20.14 29.62 9.04
C ASP A 629 20.69 29.05 10.36
N GLY A 630 21.43 29.88 11.10
CA GLY A 630 22.13 29.47 12.32
C GLY A 630 23.34 28.53 12.13
N ASP A 631 23.80 28.29 10.89
CA ASP A 631 24.94 27.40 10.59
C ASP A 631 26.31 28.11 10.67
N VAL A 632 26.31 29.39 11.07
CA VAL A 632 27.51 30.24 11.15
C VAL A 632 28.49 29.69 12.19
N GLY A 633 29.67 29.28 11.73
CA GLY A 633 30.73 28.74 12.59
C GLY A 633 30.62 27.23 12.87
N ASN A 634 29.69 26.53 12.24
CA ASN A 634 29.62 25.08 12.25
C ASN A 634 30.58 24.48 11.20
N PRO A 635 31.52 23.58 11.56
CA PRO A 635 32.44 22.97 10.60
C PRO A 635 31.72 22.24 9.46
N TYR A 636 30.59 21.58 9.72
CA TYR A 636 29.87 20.85 8.66
C TYR A 636 29.17 21.80 7.67
N GLY A 637 28.65 22.93 8.14
CA GLY A 637 28.12 23.99 7.30
C GLY A 637 29.18 24.60 6.38
N LEU A 638 30.39 24.81 6.93
CA LEU A 638 31.54 25.27 6.13
C LEU A 638 31.93 24.27 5.05
N LEU A 639 31.95 22.96 5.35
CA LEU A 639 32.23 21.91 4.37
C LEU A 639 31.17 21.85 3.26
N ALA A 640 29.91 22.11 3.59
CA ALA A 640 28.81 22.13 2.61
C ALA A 640 28.80 23.40 1.74
N GLY A 641 29.24 24.53 2.28
CA GLY A 641 29.27 25.85 1.63
C GLY A 641 30.67 26.32 1.27
N ASP A 642 31.20 27.26 2.05
CA ASP A 642 32.45 28.00 1.78
C ASP A 642 33.69 27.16 1.44
N LEU A 643 33.80 25.95 1.99
CA LEU A 643 34.95 25.06 1.83
C LEU A 643 34.66 23.87 0.91
N ASN A 644 33.49 23.80 0.28
CA ASN A 644 33.03 22.68 -0.56
C ASN A 644 34.02 22.34 -1.70
N ASP A 645 34.65 23.36 -2.29
CA ASP A 645 35.64 23.22 -3.36
C ASP A 645 37.10 23.08 -2.85
N SER A 646 37.31 23.02 -1.52
CA SER A 646 38.65 22.98 -0.91
C SER A 646 39.20 21.57 -0.69
N PHE A 647 38.44 20.53 -0.99
CA PHE A 647 38.83 19.13 -0.81
C PHE A 647 38.21 18.22 -1.88
N ALA A 648 38.83 17.05 -2.10
CA ALA A 648 38.25 16.02 -2.95
C ALA A 648 37.18 15.23 -2.18
N TRP A 649 36.02 14.99 -2.79
CA TRP A 649 34.84 14.44 -2.11
C TRP A 649 35.01 13.02 -1.58
N ASN A 650 35.92 12.24 -2.14
CA ASN A 650 36.32 10.94 -1.62
C ASN A 650 37.03 11.02 -0.26
N LEU A 651 37.61 12.17 0.10
CA LEU A 651 38.27 12.42 1.38
C LEU A 651 37.31 12.95 2.46
N LEU A 652 36.08 13.31 2.09
CA LEU A 652 35.10 13.88 3.01
C LEU A 652 34.84 13.02 4.26
N PRO A 653 34.70 11.67 4.17
CA PRO A 653 34.49 10.84 5.36
C PRO A 653 35.61 10.96 6.39
N ASP A 654 36.87 10.99 5.93
CA ASP A 654 38.05 11.11 6.80
C ASP A 654 38.17 12.50 7.43
N ILE A 655 37.84 13.55 6.66
CA ILE A 655 37.78 14.93 7.15
C ILE A 655 36.75 15.05 8.28
N ILE A 656 35.55 14.50 8.09
CA ILE A 656 34.49 14.52 9.11
C ILE A 656 34.91 13.72 10.33
N HIS A 657 35.50 12.54 10.15
CA HIS A 657 35.97 11.71 11.25
C HIS A 657 36.97 12.46 12.15
N GLN A 658 37.93 13.20 11.56
CA GLN A 658 38.87 14.03 12.32
C GLN A 658 38.19 15.21 13.02
N ILE A 659 37.20 15.84 12.39
CA ILE A 659 36.41 16.91 13.01
C ILE A 659 35.65 16.38 14.24
N ASP A 660 35.03 15.22 14.13
CA ASP A 660 34.25 14.57 15.20
C ASP A 660 35.14 14.23 16.41
N ILE A 661 36.36 13.71 16.17
CA ILE A 661 37.36 13.46 17.21
C ILE A 661 37.77 14.78 17.88
N GLY A 662 38.10 15.81 17.09
CA GLY A 662 38.54 17.11 17.59
C GLY A 662 37.48 17.85 18.42
N ALA A 663 36.20 17.68 18.09
CA ALA A 663 35.08 18.24 18.87
C ALA A 663 34.97 17.59 20.27
N THR A 664 35.21 16.27 20.35
CA THR A 664 35.16 15.51 21.61
C THR A 664 36.29 15.92 22.57
N ILE A 665 37.47 16.26 22.05
CA ILE A 665 38.65 16.65 22.84
C ILE A 665 38.48 18.04 23.49
N ARG A 666 37.82 18.98 22.82
CA ARG A 666 37.59 20.36 23.33
C ARG A 666 36.66 20.48 24.51
N MET A 667 35.66 19.61 24.62
CA MET A 667 34.79 19.62 25.81
C MET A 667 35.61 19.45 27.10
N ARG A 668 36.88 19.01 27.00
CA ARG A 668 37.84 18.85 28.10
C ARG A 668 38.87 19.99 28.24
N HIS A 669 39.15 20.79 27.21
CA HIS A 669 40.13 21.88 27.26
C HIS A 669 39.66 23.09 26.42
N GLY A 670 39.48 24.25 27.07
CA GLY A 670 38.98 25.49 26.45
C GLY A 670 39.95 26.11 25.43
N GLU A 671 39.40 26.87 24.47
CA GLU A 671 40.10 27.26 23.23
C GLU A 671 39.92 28.70 22.75
N GLY A 672 40.92 29.18 21.98
CA GLY A 672 40.95 30.50 21.31
C GLY A 672 41.09 30.50 19.77
N GLU A 673 41.02 29.36 19.06
CA GLU A 673 41.03 29.33 17.58
C GLU A 673 39.61 29.48 16.97
N SER A 674 39.45 29.90 15.70
CA SER A 674 38.13 29.94 15.04
C SER A 674 37.75 28.60 14.37
N ALA A 675 36.45 28.33 14.18
CA ALA A 675 35.98 27.09 13.56
C ALA A 675 36.43 26.92 12.09
N ARG A 676 36.56 28.02 11.36
CA ARG A 676 36.99 28.03 9.97
C ARG A 676 38.45 27.63 9.83
N GLU A 677 39.35 28.26 10.59
CA GLU A 677 40.79 27.97 10.54
C GLU A 677 41.09 26.50 10.81
N ARG A 678 40.37 25.91 11.76
CA ARG A 678 40.49 24.49 12.10
C ARG A 678 40.01 23.56 11.04
N THR A 679 38.83 23.83 10.49
CA THR A 679 38.27 23.00 9.42
C THR A 679 39.22 23.01 8.22
N THR A 680 39.77 24.18 7.87
CA THR A 680 40.81 24.31 6.84
C THR A 680 42.10 23.56 7.19
N ARG A 681 42.52 23.55 8.46
CA ARG A 681 43.69 22.77 8.92
C ARG A 681 43.46 21.27 8.74
N VAL A 682 42.32 20.74 9.20
CA VAL A 682 41.96 19.33 9.04
C VAL A 682 41.94 18.93 7.57
N ILE A 683 41.32 19.74 6.70
CA ILE A 683 41.33 19.52 5.24
C ILE A 683 42.77 19.40 4.73
N ARG A 684 43.65 20.32 5.11
CA ARG A 684 45.05 20.33 4.67
C ARG A 684 45.81 19.09 5.14
N ASP A 685 45.61 18.68 6.39
CA ASP A 685 46.32 17.55 6.98
C ASP A 685 45.90 16.23 6.34
N ILE A 686 44.59 15.99 6.16
CA ILE A 686 44.08 14.81 5.44
C ILE A 686 44.53 14.80 3.97
N THR A 687 44.48 15.95 3.29
CA THR A 687 44.93 16.06 1.90
C THR A 687 46.42 15.70 1.77
N ARG A 688 47.25 16.17 2.71
CA ARG A 688 48.69 15.83 2.75
C ARG A 688 48.90 14.34 3.02
N GLN A 689 48.20 13.76 3.98
CA GLN A 689 48.29 12.33 4.30
C GLN A 689 47.92 11.44 3.10
N SER A 690 46.88 11.81 2.36
CA SER A 690 46.47 11.14 1.12
C SER A 690 47.54 11.23 0.02
N MET A 691 48.20 12.39 -0.13
CA MET A 691 49.30 12.58 -1.09
C MET A 691 50.57 11.80 -0.70
N THR A 692 50.87 11.66 0.59
CA THR A 692 52.02 10.87 1.06
C THR A 692 51.79 9.37 0.98
N GLY A 693 50.55 8.89 1.18
CA GLY A 693 50.20 7.47 1.02
C GLY A 693 50.20 6.99 -0.44
N ALA A 694 50.00 7.91 -1.40
CA ALA A 694 50.08 7.60 -2.83
C ALA A 694 51.52 7.35 -3.35
N GLN A 695 52.56 7.65 -2.56
CA GLN A 695 53.96 7.38 -2.93
C GLN A 695 54.42 5.94 -2.61
N GLU A 696 53.63 5.12 -1.92
CA GLU A 696 54.00 3.72 -1.59
C GLU A 696 53.17 2.64 -2.30
N GLN A 697 52.23 2.97 -3.18
CA GLN A 697 51.53 1.97 -4.00
C GLN A 697 51.31 2.42 -5.45
N VAL A 698 52.15 1.89 -6.35
CA VAL A 698 51.85 1.65 -7.77
C VAL A 698 51.74 0.12 -7.88
N PRO A 699 50.66 -0.49 -8.44
CA PRO A 699 50.22 -0.23 -9.81
C PRO A 699 48.70 -0.33 -10.16
N ASN A 700 48.44 0.20 -11.36
CA ASN A 700 47.40 -0.10 -12.36
C ASN A 700 45.96 0.40 -12.18
N ASP A 701 45.62 1.30 -13.11
CA ASP A 701 44.29 1.71 -13.55
C ASP A 701 43.25 0.57 -13.48
N LYS A 702 42.26 0.77 -12.62
CA LYS A 702 40.92 0.22 -12.83
C LYS A 702 39.92 1.37 -12.79
N GLN A 703 39.38 1.66 -13.96
CA GLN A 703 38.16 2.43 -14.13
C GLN A 703 37.11 1.99 -13.10
N LEU A 704 36.63 2.96 -12.32
CA LEU A 704 35.41 2.83 -11.52
C LEU A 704 34.27 2.38 -12.43
N THR A 705 33.83 1.13 -12.24
CA THR A 705 32.67 0.58 -12.94
C THR A 705 31.41 1.00 -12.20
N ILE A 706 30.52 1.71 -12.89
CA ILE A 706 29.17 2.05 -12.45
C ILE A 706 28.32 0.77 -12.49
N PRO A 707 27.68 0.33 -11.40
CA PRO A 707 26.73 -0.78 -11.47
C PRO A 707 25.51 -0.38 -12.30
N GLY A 708 25.34 -0.99 -13.47
CA GLY A 708 24.09 -0.90 -14.27
C GLY A 708 24.13 -0.10 -15.58
N VAL A 709 25.30 0.36 -16.05
CA VAL A 709 25.42 0.96 -17.39
C VAL A 709 26.23 0.03 -18.28
N LYS A 710 25.61 -0.57 -19.29
CA LYS A 710 26.36 -1.18 -20.40
C LYS A 710 26.96 -0.04 -21.23
N PRO A 711 28.28 -0.04 -21.52
CA PRO A 711 28.84 0.92 -22.45
C PRO A 711 28.21 0.71 -23.84
N SER A 712 27.68 1.78 -24.40
CA SER A 712 27.07 1.81 -25.73
C SER A 712 28.15 1.74 -26.81
N ASP A 713 27.98 0.84 -27.78
CA ASP A 713 28.72 0.83 -29.04
C ASP A 713 28.47 2.13 -29.82
N SER A 714 29.43 3.05 -29.83
CA SER A 714 29.48 4.12 -30.83
C SER A 714 30.89 4.72 -30.96
N GLU A 715 31.77 4.02 -31.67
CA GLU A 715 32.88 4.63 -32.40
C GLU A 715 32.78 4.25 -33.89
N LYS A 716 32.18 5.15 -34.67
CA LYS A 716 32.51 5.39 -36.08
C LYS A 716 32.18 6.85 -36.40
N VAL A 717 33.20 7.70 -36.30
CA VAL A 717 33.73 8.66 -37.30
C VAL A 717 34.64 9.63 -36.58
#